data_AF-A0A151IFV0-F1
#
_entry.id   AF-A0A151IFV0-F1
#
_cell.length_a   1.000
_cell.length_b   1.000
_cell.length_c   1.000
_cell.angle_alpha   90.00
_cell.angle_beta   90.00
_cell.angle_gamma   90.00
#
_symmetry.space_group_name_H-M   'P 1'
#
loop_
_entity.id
_entity.type
_entity.pdbx_description
1 polymer ?
#
loop_
_entity_poly.entity_id
_entity_poly.type
_entity_poly.pdbx_seq_one_letter_code
_entity_poly.pdbx_strand_id
1 'polypeptide(L)'
;MKRNLRSNHNKPIIELDSDDNDCKTFKKSEDEDYIVESNKREKEIISKKQTTKKRVKRNTQIKDVKSVKRKDQEENLETSSNKRLKVEDSYTDSTDAGVFQDIQKNLVRTHVKEDKNSYVKFNEKLNSSFLQCTEWTDVDYISEVNNVDRRIAKNVVKLFKEDNTIPFIARYRKNMTGSMEPDKLRELLESFEQSKIIKLRAATVIKNIDRLGKWSPELHSVITSAKSIADIEDIYSLYKPSASRRLLAEKARGLGLGSISDAILQERDIPPLASLIDEQKEGLRNEQEIRSGIVHIIADVVSKDKDIFDKVTSLRKTSLIDIQTTQCKTPEDSKNINDQKYEQYFNFKSSVNAIKPHHILAINRAESQKIISMKIVIPDAFERAFKKYCLSRYTREGRNSTKMFYLDLLNDGIDHAYKKSIKPQMVRRIRSEMKENAEKASIEVFATNVKQLLLTPPVRGKIVLGIDPGYRHGCKLAVVSEQGDLLETAVIYPHNNSSAFKEAAKTLAKLVHKYRCTVIALGNAKACRETELFLTKAIESNMFGSLNAMYTIVDECGASIYSCSPQAKSEFPDLDPNLVSAISIARRLQDPLAELVKIDPKHLGVGMYQHDLPQMKLTKTLSEVVTEVVSFVGVDINTASHYLLQQVAGLTVSRSKSIIEWRSKNGPFRSRQQLLKVKSIGNKTFEQCAGFIRILPETAMTSETSEESKKSKNDFNPLDQTWIHPESYAIANKFVKYCQCQLDDIGTPAFIEKINFHARTGYGNLAAQFGTDETTMETIVKALTMQKDEDIRSKLNQPLFRNSVRRIEDLVVGTILSGVVRNVTHFGAFVDAGVGREGLIHVSRMKKDLHIGQRVEVKVVGIELARQRISFELKD
;
A
#
# COMPACT_ATOMS: atom_id res chain seq x y z
N MET A 1 -37.52 71.69 -57.69
CA MET A 1 -38.65 70.93 -57.09
C MET A 1 -38.15 70.09 -55.92
N LYS A 2 -38.98 69.95 -54.89
CA LYS A 2 -38.69 69.55 -53.50
C LYS A 2 -38.42 68.05 -53.29
N ARG A 3 -37.44 67.71 -52.44
CA ARG A 3 -37.51 66.79 -51.28
C ARG A 3 -36.24 66.97 -50.42
N ASN A 4 -36.45 67.39 -49.16
CA ASN A 4 -35.45 67.85 -48.18
C ASN A 4 -34.74 66.68 -47.47
N LEU A 5 -33.52 66.75 -46.90
CA LEU A 5 -32.39 67.70 -46.90
C LEU A 5 -31.16 66.91 -46.35
N ARG A 6 -30.22 66.56 -47.23
CA ARG A 6 -28.75 66.77 -47.18
C ARG A 6 -28.13 67.05 -45.79
N SER A 7 -27.17 66.27 -45.29
CA SER A 7 -25.77 66.03 -45.74
C SER A 7 -24.83 67.24 -45.64
N ASN A 8 -23.71 67.02 -44.94
CA ASN A 8 -22.37 67.63 -45.13
C ASN A 8 -22.20 69.10 -44.69
N HIS A 9 -21.10 69.59 -44.11
CA HIS A 9 -19.73 69.12 -43.86
C HIS A 9 -19.13 70.01 -42.74
N ASN A 10 -18.18 69.51 -41.94
CA ASN A 10 -16.78 69.93 -42.04
C ASN A 10 -15.83 69.19 -41.08
N LYS A 11 -14.71 68.77 -41.68
CA LYS A 11 -13.40 68.29 -41.18
C LYS A 11 -12.83 69.12 -40.01
N PRO A 12 -11.87 68.63 -39.19
CA PRO A 12 -10.53 68.12 -39.59
C PRO A 12 -10.10 66.79 -38.93
N ILE A 13 -9.47 65.88 -39.71
CA ILE A 13 -8.01 65.60 -39.78
C ILE A 13 -7.39 65.27 -38.41
N ILE A 14 -7.09 63.99 -38.20
CA ILE A 14 -5.77 63.42 -37.83
C ILE A 14 -5.86 61.89 -38.07
N GLU A 15 -5.11 61.44 -39.07
CA GLU A 15 -4.74 60.05 -39.42
C GLU A 15 -3.73 59.52 -38.37
N LEU A 16 -3.54 58.24 -38.07
CA LEU A 16 -4.00 56.93 -38.56
C LEU A 16 -3.50 55.91 -37.50
N ASP A 17 -4.31 54.92 -37.13
CA ASP A 17 -4.00 53.50 -37.40
C ASP A 17 -5.01 52.56 -36.71
N SER A 18 -6.02 52.20 -37.53
CA SER A 18 -6.73 50.91 -37.66
C SER A 18 -7.29 50.19 -36.41
N ASP A 19 -8.52 50.56 -36.03
CA ASP A 19 -9.79 49.84 -36.31
C ASP A 19 -9.68 48.46 -37.02
N ASP A 20 -10.51 47.45 -36.76
CA ASP A 20 -11.71 47.37 -35.93
C ASP A 20 -12.12 45.90 -35.68
N ASN A 21 -12.73 45.72 -34.50
CA ASN A 21 -13.96 44.97 -34.17
C ASN A 21 -14.73 44.26 -35.31
N ASP A 22 -15.53 43.22 -35.12
CA ASP A 22 -16.16 42.60 -33.95
C ASP A 22 -16.84 41.30 -34.46
N CYS A 23 -16.93 40.24 -33.64
CA CYS A 23 -18.17 39.49 -33.38
C CYS A 23 -17.93 38.27 -32.48
N LYS A 24 -18.47 38.34 -31.26
CA LYS A 24 -19.06 37.27 -30.41
C LYS A 24 -18.46 35.85 -30.49
N THR A 25 -17.82 35.41 -29.39
CA THR A 25 -17.75 33.98 -29.03
C THR A 25 -17.80 33.74 -27.51
N PHE A 26 -18.52 32.68 -27.16
CA PHE A 26 -18.75 32.11 -25.83
C PHE A 26 -17.51 31.38 -25.28
N LYS A 27 -17.45 31.31 -23.93
CA LYS A 27 -16.77 30.34 -23.05
C LYS A 27 -15.23 30.37 -22.97
N LYS A 28 -14.74 31.00 -21.91
CA LYS A 28 -13.49 30.65 -21.22
C LYS A 28 -13.65 29.31 -20.50
N SER A 29 -12.72 28.40 -20.72
CA SER A 29 -12.47 27.23 -19.87
C SER A 29 -10.96 27.19 -19.61
N GLU A 30 -10.57 27.60 -18.41
CA GLU A 30 -9.23 27.59 -17.82
C GLU A 30 -9.50 27.51 -16.30
N ASP A 31 -8.74 26.88 -15.42
CA ASP A 31 -7.57 25.99 -15.44
C ASP A 31 -7.35 25.73 -13.94
N GLU A 32 -7.39 24.49 -13.44
CA GLU A 32 -6.81 24.19 -12.12
C GLU A 32 -6.32 22.74 -12.10
N ASP A 33 -5.00 22.57 -12.14
CA ASP A 33 -4.25 21.49 -11.46
C ASP A 33 -2.75 21.70 -11.75
N TYR A 34 -2.08 22.56 -10.96
CA TYR A 34 -0.68 22.44 -10.52
C TYR A 34 -0.20 23.74 -9.82
N ILE A 35 -0.26 23.81 -8.49
CA ILE A 35 0.60 24.71 -7.72
C ILE A 35 1.12 23.97 -6.48
N VAL A 36 2.44 23.86 -6.39
CA VAL A 36 3.18 23.44 -5.20
C VAL A 36 3.28 24.66 -4.29
N GLU A 37 2.57 24.65 -3.16
CA GLU A 37 2.74 25.70 -2.14
C GLU A 37 4.05 25.49 -1.37
N SER A 38 5.02 26.36 -1.66
CA SER A 38 6.20 26.57 -0.83
C SER A 38 5.82 27.41 0.40
N ASN A 39 5.92 26.82 1.59
CA ASN A 39 5.83 27.52 2.87
C ASN A 39 6.91 28.61 2.99
N LYS A 40 6.55 29.88 2.77
CA LYS A 40 7.30 31.05 3.24
C LYS A 40 6.47 31.77 4.31
N ARG A 41 6.87 31.63 5.58
CA ARG A 41 6.51 32.58 6.64
C ARG A 41 7.59 33.65 6.68
N GLU A 42 7.30 34.81 6.09
CA GLU A 42 8.03 36.04 6.37
C GLU A 42 7.69 36.51 7.79
N LYS A 43 8.71 36.70 8.61
CA LYS A 43 8.64 37.52 9.82
C LYS A 43 9.36 38.83 9.53
N GLU A 44 8.65 39.92 9.75
CA GLU A 44 9.12 41.30 9.67
C GLU A 44 10.42 41.52 10.46
N ILE A 45 11.38 42.18 9.83
CA ILE A 45 12.58 42.72 10.46
C ILE A 45 12.41 44.23 10.54
N ILE A 46 12.34 44.76 11.77
CA ILE A 46 12.58 46.17 12.06
C ILE A 46 14.00 46.32 12.61
N SER A 47 14.73 47.25 11.98
CA SER A 47 16.12 47.62 12.17
C SER A 47 16.53 48.02 13.59
N LYS A 48 17.82 47.80 13.95
CA LYS A 48 18.71 48.85 14.47
C LYS A 48 20.20 48.43 14.52
N LYS A 49 20.97 49.20 13.74
CA LYS A 49 22.38 49.68 13.83
C LYS A 49 23.42 49.04 14.78
N GLN A 50 24.58 48.77 14.14
CA GLN A 50 25.97 49.12 14.52
C GLN A 50 26.52 48.70 15.90
N THR A 51 27.62 47.93 15.91
CA THR A 51 28.99 48.47 16.08
C THR A 51 30.07 47.37 16.06
N THR A 52 31.27 47.83 15.75
CA THR A 52 32.53 47.16 15.47
C THR A 52 33.31 46.75 16.74
N LYS A 53 34.15 45.69 16.66
CA LYS A 53 35.62 45.72 16.93
C LYS A 53 36.27 44.35 17.24
N LYS A 54 37.29 44.04 16.43
CA LYS A 54 38.67 43.55 16.72
C LYS A 54 38.96 42.54 17.87
N ARG A 55 39.41 41.34 17.47
CA ARG A 55 40.80 40.80 17.47
C ARG A 55 41.67 40.86 18.78
N VAL A 56 42.16 39.69 19.23
CA VAL A 56 43.57 39.27 19.53
C VAL A 56 43.83 38.52 20.87
N LYS A 57 44.39 37.30 20.72
CA LYS A 57 45.42 36.50 21.47
C LYS A 57 45.77 36.78 22.95
N ARG A 58 45.94 35.69 23.72
CA ARG A 58 47.20 35.11 24.31
C ARG A 58 46.82 33.93 25.25
N ASN A 59 47.35 32.69 25.11
CA ASN A 59 48.56 32.12 25.75
C ASN A 59 48.72 32.55 27.23
N THR A 60 48.96 31.71 28.25
CA THR A 60 49.87 30.56 28.35
C THR A 60 49.79 29.91 29.76
N GLN A 61 50.36 28.70 29.92
CA GLN A 61 51.10 28.14 31.10
C GLN A 61 50.32 27.41 32.23
N ILE A 62 50.53 26.09 32.46
CA ILE A 62 51.62 25.30 33.14
C ILE A 62 51.12 24.91 34.55
N LYS A 63 50.75 23.66 34.82
CA LYS A 63 51.50 22.43 35.25
C LYS A 63 51.26 22.16 36.74
N ASP A 64 51.16 20.86 37.04
CA ASP A 64 51.65 20.11 38.21
C ASP A 64 50.57 19.21 38.84
N VAL A 65 50.81 17.96 39.26
CA VAL A 65 51.87 16.97 39.02
C VAL A 65 51.41 15.66 39.72
N LYS A 66 51.75 14.51 39.12
CA LYS A 66 51.99 13.15 39.71
C LYS A 66 50.87 12.45 40.51
N SER A 67 50.33 11.28 40.14
CA SER A 67 50.87 9.94 39.77
C SER A 67 51.08 8.95 40.92
N VAL A 68 50.84 7.65 40.62
CA VAL A 68 51.52 6.41 41.09
C VAL A 68 50.60 5.48 41.93
N LYS A 69 50.46 4.14 41.78
CA LYS A 69 51.15 2.94 41.17
C LYS A 69 50.06 1.84 40.97
N ARG A 70 50.00 1.01 39.89
CA ARG A 70 50.69 -0.30 39.61
C ARG A 70 50.49 -1.36 40.72
N LYS A 71 50.24 -2.65 40.49
CA LYS A 71 50.85 -3.61 39.54
C LYS A 71 50.15 -4.99 39.60
N ASP A 72 50.37 -5.80 38.56
CA ASP A 72 49.99 -7.21 38.36
C ASP A 72 50.56 -8.23 39.37
N GLN A 73 49.94 -9.42 39.47
CA GLN A 73 50.62 -10.71 39.54
C GLN A 73 49.68 -11.92 39.31
N GLU A 74 50.06 -12.78 38.36
CA GLU A 74 49.62 -14.17 38.17
C GLU A 74 50.25 -15.10 39.22
N GLU A 75 49.63 -16.26 39.53
CA GLU A 75 50.21 -17.60 39.31
C GLU A 75 49.33 -18.77 39.84
N ASN A 76 49.12 -19.76 38.96
CA ASN A 76 49.20 -21.24 39.10
C ASN A 76 48.54 -22.01 40.28
N LEU A 77 47.75 -23.05 39.95
CA LEU A 77 48.14 -24.49 40.00
C LEU A 77 46.95 -25.46 39.71
N GLU A 78 47.13 -26.24 38.62
CA GLU A 78 46.99 -27.70 38.48
C GLU A 78 45.81 -28.56 39.03
N THR A 79 45.18 -29.25 38.07
CA THR A 79 44.98 -30.72 37.95
C THR A 79 43.79 -31.48 38.57
N SER A 80 43.42 -32.52 37.81
CA SER A 80 42.66 -33.75 38.12
C SER A 80 41.13 -33.68 38.05
N SER A 81 40.37 -34.70 37.64
CA SER A 81 40.48 -35.77 36.63
C SER A 81 39.15 -36.53 36.66
N ASN A 82 38.68 -37.00 35.50
CA ASN A 82 37.91 -38.23 35.25
C ASN A 82 36.72 -38.66 36.15
N LYS A 83 35.54 -38.76 35.53
CA LYS A 83 34.71 -39.98 35.26
C LYS A 83 33.31 -39.52 34.82
N ARG A 84 32.91 -39.55 33.54
CA ARG A 84 32.44 -40.69 32.71
C ARG A 84 31.49 -41.66 33.43
N LEU A 85 30.22 -41.67 32.98
CA LEU A 85 29.45 -42.78 32.38
C LEU A 85 27.99 -42.26 32.18
N LYS A 86 27.49 -41.95 30.97
CA LYS A 86 27.01 -42.82 29.85
C LYS A 86 25.99 -43.86 30.32
N VAL A 87 24.74 -43.83 29.80
CA VAL A 87 24.12 -44.80 28.85
C VAL A 87 22.75 -45.17 29.48
N GLU A 88 21.61 -45.38 28.83
CA GLU A 88 21.12 -45.47 27.45
C GLU A 88 19.58 -45.39 27.49
N ASP A 89 19.01 -44.84 26.42
CA ASP A 89 17.88 -45.33 25.63
C ASP A 89 16.76 -46.18 26.26
N SER A 90 15.51 -45.80 25.96
CA SER A 90 14.65 -46.62 25.08
C SER A 90 13.33 -45.92 24.75
N TYR A 91 13.06 -45.85 23.44
CA TYR A 91 11.76 -45.66 22.80
C TYR A 91 10.71 -46.67 23.33
N THR A 92 9.43 -46.29 23.38
CA THR A 92 8.39 -46.68 22.40
C THR A 92 6.99 -46.25 22.84
N ASP A 93 6.17 -46.00 21.81
CA ASP A 93 4.74 -45.71 21.75
C ASP A 93 3.83 -46.50 22.69
N SER A 94 2.69 -45.91 23.07
CA SER A 94 1.39 -46.21 22.42
C SER A 94 0.18 -45.97 23.33
N THR A 95 -0.80 -45.27 22.73
CA THR A 95 -2.26 -45.49 22.76
C THR A 95 -3.08 -45.53 24.05
N ASP A 96 -3.96 -44.54 24.12
CA ASP A 96 -5.43 -44.61 24.25
C ASP A 96 -6.14 -45.17 25.51
N ALA A 97 -7.01 -44.28 26.00
CA ALA A 97 -8.41 -44.49 26.37
C ALA A 97 -8.79 -45.39 27.57
N GLY A 98 -9.52 -44.77 28.51
CA GLY A 98 -10.79 -45.38 28.96
C GLY A 98 -11.13 -45.33 30.45
N VAL A 99 -12.08 -44.44 30.78
CA VAL A 99 -13.28 -44.70 31.60
C VAL A 99 -13.15 -44.97 33.11
N PHE A 100 -13.52 -43.94 33.89
CA PHE A 100 -14.58 -43.86 34.91
C PHE A 100 -14.95 -45.04 35.86
N GLN A 101 -15.20 -44.59 37.10
CA GLN A 101 -16.08 -45.11 38.16
C GLN A 101 -15.51 -46.12 39.15
N ASP A 102 -15.33 -45.65 40.39
CA ASP A 102 -16.00 -46.29 41.52
C ASP A 102 -16.33 -45.28 42.64
N ILE A 103 -17.56 -45.38 43.11
CA ILE A 103 -18.24 -44.51 44.07
C ILE A 103 -18.41 -45.28 45.39
N GLN A 104 -18.41 -44.51 46.50
CA GLN A 104 -18.97 -44.84 47.82
C GLN A 104 -18.22 -45.80 48.74
N LYS A 105 -17.71 -45.22 49.85
CA LYS A 105 -17.95 -45.76 51.19
C LYS A 105 -18.10 -44.65 52.23
N ASN A 106 -19.28 -44.68 52.86
CA ASN A 106 -19.60 -44.35 54.24
C ASN A 106 -19.84 -42.89 54.67
N LEU A 107 -21.13 -42.60 54.79
CA LEU A 107 -21.75 -41.61 55.68
C LEU A 107 -22.08 -42.22 57.06
N VAL A 108 -22.28 -41.33 58.03
CA VAL A 108 -22.96 -41.47 59.34
C VAL A 108 -22.05 -41.51 60.58
N ARG A 109 -21.76 -40.32 61.16
CA ARG A 109 -22.31 -39.89 62.47
C ARG A 109 -22.04 -38.41 62.81
N THR A 110 -23.16 -37.68 62.95
CA THR A 110 -23.48 -36.64 63.97
C THR A 110 -22.71 -35.30 64.04
N HIS A 111 -23.34 -34.28 63.44
CA HIS A 111 -23.86 -33.03 64.03
C HIS A 111 -22.97 -32.05 64.85
N VAL A 112 -22.96 -30.82 64.31
CA VAL A 112 -22.84 -29.48 64.92
C VAL A 112 -21.43 -29.00 65.29
N LYS A 113 -20.81 -28.28 64.34
CA LYS A 113 -20.15 -26.98 64.56
C LYS A 113 -19.88 -26.27 63.22
N GLU A 114 -20.71 -25.27 62.97
CA GLU A 114 -20.47 -23.98 62.30
C GLU A 114 -19.34 -23.83 61.28
N ASP A 115 -19.77 -23.59 60.03
CA ASP A 115 -19.45 -22.41 59.20
C ASP A 115 -18.02 -21.85 59.25
N LYS A 116 -17.26 -22.16 58.18
CA LYS A 116 -16.23 -21.28 57.59
C LYS A 116 -15.65 -21.75 56.23
N ASN A 117 -16.04 -22.92 55.72
CA ASN A 117 -15.39 -23.53 54.54
C ASN A 117 -16.19 -23.50 53.21
N SER A 118 -17.38 -22.92 53.16
CA SER A 118 -18.17 -22.78 51.91
C SER A 118 -17.75 -21.56 51.07
N TYR A 119 -17.26 -20.50 51.71
CA TYR A 119 -16.78 -19.28 51.02
C TYR A 119 -15.42 -19.46 50.33
N VAL A 120 -14.58 -20.38 50.82
CA VAL A 120 -13.25 -20.65 50.22
C VAL A 120 -13.37 -21.47 48.93
N LYS A 121 -14.27 -22.46 48.89
CA LYS A 121 -14.51 -23.28 47.68
C LYS A 121 -15.27 -22.56 46.56
N PHE A 122 -16.07 -21.53 46.90
CA PHE A 122 -16.74 -20.71 45.88
C PHE A 122 -15.75 -19.75 45.20
N ASN A 123 -14.78 -19.22 45.95
CA ASN A 123 -13.70 -18.40 45.40
C ASN A 123 -12.68 -19.20 44.58
N GLU A 124 -12.41 -20.47 44.91
CA GLU A 124 -11.55 -21.32 44.07
C GLU A 124 -12.20 -21.70 42.73
N LYS A 125 -13.53 -21.86 42.68
CA LYS A 125 -14.25 -22.09 41.41
C LYS A 125 -14.46 -20.85 40.55
N LEU A 126 -14.37 -19.64 41.13
CA LEU A 126 -14.40 -18.37 40.39
C LEU A 126 -13.02 -17.97 39.83
N ASN A 127 -11.94 -18.46 40.43
CA ASN A 127 -10.58 -18.22 39.92
C ASN A 127 -10.21 -19.12 38.72
N SER A 128 -10.92 -20.23 38.49
CA SER A 128 -10.60 -21.15 37.39
C SER A 128 -11.27 -20.83 36.04
N SER A 129 -12.06 -19.74 35.95
CA SER A 129 -12.72 -19.32 34.71
C SER A 129 -12.20 -17.99 34.13
N PHE A 130 -11.20 -17.37 34.78
CA PHE A 130 -10.38 -16.38 34.11
C PHE A 130 -9.59 -17.11 33.03
N LEU A 131 -9.95 -16.92 31.75
CA LEU A 131 -8.99 -17.11 30.67
C LEU A 131 -7.72 -16.36 31.09
N GLN A 132 -6.66 -17.09 31.41
CA GLN A 132 -5.38 -16.51 31.74
C GLN A 132 -4.97 -15.69 30.52
N CYS A 133 -4.99 -14.36 30.63
CA CYS A 133 -4.62 -13.46 29.54
C CYS A 133 -3.12 -13.63 29.28
N THR A 134 -2.77 -14.58 28.41
CA THR A 134 -1.39 -14.90 28.06
C THR A 134 -0.83 -13.83 27.12
N GLU A 135 0.36 -13.33 27.43
CA GLU A 135 1.12 -12.49 26.51
C GLU A 135 1.46 -13.29 25.25
N TRP A 136 1.19 -12.70 24.08
CA TRP A 136 1.41 -13.33 22.79
C TRP A 136 2.81 -13.02 22.24
N THR A 137 3.43 -13.98 21.56
CA THR A 137 4.68 -13.77 20.84
C THR A 137 4.44 -13.25 19.42
N ASP A 138 5.47 -12.74 18.75
CA ASP A 138 5.36 -12.31 17.33
C ASP A 138 4.84 -13.46 16.44
N VAL A 139 5.19 -14.70 16.79
CA VAL A 139 4.77 -15.92 16.10
C VAL A 139 3.27 -16.18 16.31
N ASP A 140 2.80 -16.07 17.55
CA ASP A 140 1.39 -16.32 17.87
C ASP A 140 0.51 -15.27 17.18
N TYR A 141 0.91 -13.99 17.23
CA TYR A 141 0.20 -12.90 16.57
C TYR A 141 0.08 -13.10 15.06
N ILE A 142 1.19 -13.39 14.38
CA ILE A 142 1.18 -13.60 12.92
C ILE A 142 0.35 -14.81 12.55
N SER A 143 0.47 -15.90 13.31
CA SER A 143 -0.28 -17.15 13.08
C SER A 143 -1.79 -16.90 13.16
N GLU A 144 -2.27 -16.24 14.22
CA GLU A 144 -3.70 -16.02 14.44
C GLU A 144 -4.28 -14.95 13.50
N VAL A 145 -3.61 -13.81 13.34
CA VAL A 145 -4.12 -12.69 12.52
C VAL A 145 -4.17 -13.05 11.05
N ASN A 146 -3.22 -13.85 10.56
CA ASN A 146 -3.15 -14.22 9.15
C ASN A 146 -3.72 -15.61 8.86
N ASN A 147 -4.19 -16.34 9.89
CA ASN A 147 -4.65 -17.72 9.81
C ASN A 147 -3.62 -18.65 9.15
N VAL A 148 -2.39 -18.64 9.67
CA VAL A 148 -1.25 -19.42 9.18
C VAL A 148 -0.79 -20.39 10.26
N ASP A 149 -0.37 -21.60 9.87
CA ASP A 149 0.21 -22.58 10.79
C ASP A 149 1.37 -22.00 11.61
N ARG A 150 1.41 -22.33 12.90
CA ARG A 150 2.37 -21.76 13.83
C ARG A 150 3.83 -22.09 13.47
N ARG A 151 4.10 -23.26 12.88
CA ARG A 151 5.46 -23.65 12.45
C ARG A 151 5.91 -22.79 11.29
N ILE A 152 5.03 -22.56 10.32
CA ILE A 152 5.28 -21.65 9.20
C ILE A 152 5.50 -20.23 9.70
N ALA A 153 4.63 -19.73 10.59
CA ALA A 153 4.78 -18.40 11.18
C ALA A 153 6.13 -18.24 11.89
N LYS A 154 6.60 -19.27 12.62
CA LYS A 154 7.93 -19.26 13.26
C LYS A 154 9.07 -19.11 12.24
N ASN A 155 9.00 -19.84 11.13
CA ASN A 155 9.99 -19.75 10.06
C ASN A 155 9.99 -18.37 9.39
N VAL A 156 8.80 -17.84 9.07
CA VAL A 156 8.65 -16.52 8.45
C VAL A 156 9.18 -15.42 9.38
N VAL A 157 8.86 -15.47 10.68
CA VAL A 157 9.41 -14.53 11.67
C VAL A 157 10.93 -14.60 11.73
N LYS A 158 11.51 -15.81 11.69
CA LYS A 158 12.96 -15.98 11.64
C LYS A 158 13.54 -15.30 10.40
N LEU A 159 12.96 -15.53 9.22
CA LEU A 159 13.41 -14.94 7.96
C LEU A 159 13.34 -13.41 7.99
N PHE A 160 12.29 -12.83 8.56
CA PHE A 160 12.16 -11.37 8.71
C PHE A 160 13.14 -10.79 9.73
N LYS A 161 13.45 -11.50 10.82
CA LYS A 161 14.48 -11.09 11.79
C LYS A 161 15.90 -11.13 11.21
N GLU A 162 16.11 -11.95 10.19
CA GLU A 162 17.36 -12.05 9.43
C GLU A 162 17.39 -11.11 8.20
N ASP A 163 16.47 -10.14 8.11
CA ASP A 163 16.36 -9.15 7.04
C ASP A 163 16.31 -9.75 5.63
N ASN A 164 15.69 -10.93 5.48
CA ASN A 164 15.45 -11.51 4.17
C ASN A 164 14.34 -10.73 3.45
N THR A 165 14.59 -10.40 2.19
CA THR A 165 13.66 -9.65 1.33
C THR A 165 12.52 -10.55 0.87
N ILE A 166 11.33 -9.97 0.64
CA ILE A 166 10.15 -10.70 0.17
C ILE A 166 10.45 -11.49 -1.12
N PRO A 167 11.08 -10.93 -2.17
CA PRO A 167 11.36 -11.69 -3.39
C PRO A 167 12.28 -12.88 -3.14
N PHE A 168 13.29 -12.69 -2.28
CA PHE A 168 14.21 -13.77 -1.91
C PHE A 168 13.49 -14.90 -1.19
N ILE A 169 12.64 -14.58 -0.21
CA ILE A 169 11.85 -15.57 0.53
C ILE A 169 10.91 -16.32 -0.43
N ALA A 170 10.16 -15.58 -1.25
CA ALA A 170 9.17 -16.14 -2.17
C ALA A 170 9.78 -17.09 -3.20
N ARG A 171 11.04 -16.85 -3.63
CA ARG A 171 11.71 -17.68 -4.62
C ARG A 171 12.54 -18.81 -4.01
N TYR A 172 13.35 -18.52 -2.99
CA TYR A 172 14.41 -19.42 -2.51
C TYR A 172 14.17 -20.02 -1.12
N ARG A 173 13.07 -19.66 -0.43
CA ARG A 173 12.74 -20.20 0.91
C ARG A 173 11.32 -20.76 0.96
N LYS A 174 10.80 -21.24 -0.17
CA LYS A 174 9.43 -21.79 -0.30
C LYS A 174 9.15 -22.94 0.65
N ASN A 175 10.10 -23.85 0.81
CA ASN A 175 10.06 -24.94 1.77
C ASN A 175 9.83 -24.49 3.22
N MET A 176 10.30 -23.29 3.59
CA MET A 176 10.14 -22.74 4.94
C MET A 176 8.78 -22.05 5.14
N THR A 177 8.18 -21.56 4.07
CA THR A 177 6.97 -20.71 4.10
C THR A 177 5.69 -21.41 3.66
N GLY A 178 5.78 -22.66 3.19
CA GLY A 178 4.64 -23.35 2.56
C GLY A 178 4.32 -22.79 1.18
N SER A 179 5.35 -22.34 0.44
CA SER A 179 5.24 -21.77 -0.92
C SER A 179 4.33 -20.53 -1.00
N MET A 180 4.36 -19.66 0.02
CA MET A 180 3.60 -18.41 0.00
C MET A 180 4.06 -17.46 -1.12
N GLU A 181 3.08 -16.88 -1.80
CA GLU A 181 3.30 -15.83 -2.80
C GLU A 181 3.70 -14.49 -2.14
N PRO A 182 4.38 -13.59 -2.88
CA PRO A 182 4.86 -12.30 -2.36
C PRO A 182 3.78 -11.46 -1.67
N ASP A 183 2.55 -11.46 -2.18
CA ASP A 183 1.45 -10.68 -1.63
C ASP A 183 1.10 -11.14 -0.22
N LYS A 184 1.06 -12.47 0.02
CA LYS A 184 0.83 -13.02 1.35
C LYS A 184 2.00 -12.73 2.29
N LEU A 185 3.24 -12.85 1.80
CA LEU A 185 4.43 -12.52 2.60
C LEU A 185 4.45 -11.04 3.02
N ARG A 186 3.94 -10.13 2.18
CA ARG A 186 3.79 -8.70 2.50
C ARG A 186 2.77 -8.48 3.61
N GLU A 187 1.62 -9.15 3.57
CA GLU A 187 0.64 -9.11 4.67
C GLU A 187 1.24 -9.60 6.00
N LEU A 188 2.06 -10.66 5.94
CA LEU A 188 2.74 -11.21 7.12
C LEU A 188 3.80 -10.24 7.64
N LEU A 189 4.54 -9.56 6.76
CA LEU A 189 5.51 -8.53 7.14
C LEU A 189 4.82 -7.32 7.78
N GLU A 190 3.70 -6.85 7.22
CA GLU A 190 2.89 -5.79 7.82
C GLU A 190 2.41 -6.20 9.21
N SER A 191 1.89 -7.43 9.35
CA SER A 191 1.48 -7.98 10.65
C SER A 191 2.64 -8.06 11.64
N PHE A 192 3.83 -8.46 11.19
CA PHE A 192 5.03 -8.49 12.02
C PHE A 192 5.43 -7.10 12.50
N GLU A 193 5.40 -6.09 11.64
CA GLU A 193 5.67 -4.70 12.00
C GLU A 193 4.62 -4.14 12.96
N GLN A 194 3.33 -4.40 12.69
CA GLN A 194 2.24 -4.00 13.57
C GLN A 194 2.37 -4.61 14.96
N SER A 195 2.78 -5.88 15.06
CA SER A 195 3.01 -6.56 16.33
C SER A 195 4.00 -5.79 17.22
N LYS A 196 5.06 -5.22 16.63
CA LYS A 196 6.06 -4.40 17.33
C LYS A 196 5.46 -3.07 17.79
N ILE A 197 4.65 -2.43 16.95
CA ILE A 197 3.98 -1.17 17.28
C ILE A 197 3.00 -1.37 18.43
N ILE A 198 2.21 -2.45 18.40
CA ILE A 198 1.25 -2.80 19.45
C ILE A 198 1.98 -3.03 20.78
N LYS A 199 3.05 -3.83 20.79
CA LYS A 199 3.87 -4.08 22.00
C LYS A 199 4.48 -2.80 22.57
N LEU A 200 5.04 -1.95 21.69
CA LEU A 200 5.58 -0.65 22.11
C LEU A 200 4.50 0.24 22.72
N ARG A 201 3.30 0.23 22.13
CA ARG A 201 2.17 1.00 22.64
C ARG A 201 1.67 0.48 23.98
N ALA A 202 1.52 -0.84 24.12
CA ALA A 202 1.18 -1.50 25.38
C ALA A 202 2.14 -1.09 26.50
N ALA A 203 3.46 -1.20 26.26
CA ALA A 203 4.48 -0.78 27.23
C ALA A 203 4.37 0.72 27.60
N THR A 204 4.07 1.58 26.63
CA THR A 204 3.88 3.01 26.87
C THR A 204 2.66 3.29 27.73
N VAL A 205 1.54 2.60 27.48
CA VAL A 205 0.30 2.73 28.25
C VAL A 205 0.50 2.22 29.68
N ILE A 206 1.15 1.07 29.85
CA ILE A 206 1.48 0.51 31.16
C ILE A 206 2.29 1.51 31.99
N LYS A 207 3.34 2.11 31.43
CA LYS A 207 4.14 3.16 32.10
C LYS A 207 3.30 4.37 32.51
N ASN A 208 2.37 4.80 31.66
CA ASN A 208 1.50 5.94 31.96
C ASN A 208 0.52 5.63 33.09
N ILE A 209 -0.04 4.42 33.13
CA ILE A 209 -0.96 3.97 34.18
C ILE A 209 -0.22 3.80 35.51
N ASP A 210 1.01 3.28 35.46
CA ASP A 210 1.86 3.13 36.64
C ASP A 210 2.22 4.48 37.26
N ARG A 211 2.50 5.50 36.45
CA ARG A 211 2.70 6.88 36.92
C ARG A 211 1.47 7.46 37.65
N LEU A 212 0.27 6.93 37.40
CA LEU A 212 -0.96 7.31 38.12
C LEU A 212 -1.18 6.49 39.40
N GLY A 213 -0.32 5.54 39.72
CA GLY A 213 -0.46 4.62 40.86
C GLY A 213 -1.63 3.65 40.71
N LYS A 214 -2.05 3.36 39.46
CA LYS A 214 -3.22 2.50 39.14
C LYS A 214 -2.82 1.20 38.45
N TRP A 215 -1.53 0.87 38.45
CA TRP A 215 -1.03 -0.38 37.87
C TRP A 215 -1.40 -1.58 38.74
N SER A 216 -1.73 -2.70 38.11
CA SER A 216 -1.91 -4.01 38.77
C SER A 216 -1.44 -5.15 37.87
N PRO A 217 -1.10 -6.33 38.43
CA PRO A 217 -0.73 -7.52 37.64
C PRO A 217 -1.81 -7.96 36.65
N GLU A 218 -3.08 -7.87 37.03
CA GLU A 218 -4.23 -8.21 36.18
C GLU A 218 -4.33 -7.24 35.01
N LEU A 219 -4.19 -5.94 35.27
CA LEU A 219 -4.24 -4.91 34.25
C LEU A 219 -3.05 -5.02 33.27
N HIS A 220 -1.86 -5.32 33.79
CA HIS A 220 -0.69 -5.60 32.96
C HIS A 220 -0.99 -6.75 32.00
N SER A 221 -1.45 -7.90 32.53
CA SER A 221 -1.80 -9.09 31.74
C SER A 221 -2.87 -8.79 30.66
N VAL A 222 -3.91 -8.02 30.98
CA VAL A 222 -4.93 -7.60 30.01
C VAL A 222 -4.31 -6.75 28.90
N ILE A 223 -3.50 -5.74 29.24
CA ILE A 223 -2.88 -4.86 28.23
C ILE A 223 -1.87 -5.60 27.36
N THR A 224 -1.06 -6.49 27.93
CA THR A 224 -0.07 -7.27 27.16
C THR A 224 -0.72 -8.36 26.30
N SER A 225 -1.91 -8.83 26.68
CA SER A 225 -2.68 -9.77 25.86
C SER A 225 -3.45 -9.11 24.70
N ALA A 226 -3.59 -7.78 24.71
CA ALA A 226 -4.31 -7.04 23.67
C ALA A 226 -3.58 -7.10 22.32
N LYS A 227 -4.33 -7.40 21.25
CA LYS A 227 -3.80 -7.61 19.88
C LYS A 227 -4.08 -6.46 18.92
N SER A 228 -4.63 -5.34 19.41
CA SER A 228 -4.83 -4.16 18.59
C SER A 228 -4.55 -2.88 19.38
N ILE A 229 -4.09 -1.85 18.67
CA ILE A 229 -3.92 -0.52 19.25
C ILE A 229 -5.27 0.01 19.74
N ALA A 230 -6.35 -0.25 19.00
CA ALA A 230 -7.70 0.18 19.38
C ALA A 230 -8.12 -0.39 20.74
N ASP A 231 -7.89 -1.68 20.98
CA ASP A 231 -8.24 -2.30 22.26
C ASP A 231 -7.36 -1.76 23.40
N ILE A 232 -6.06 -1.53 23.14
CA ILE A 232 -5.16 -0.87 24.10
C ILE A 232 -5.64 0.55 24.41
N GLU A 233 -6.05 1.32 23.41
CA GLU A 233 -6.57 2.68 23.60
C GLU A 233 -7.90 2.70 24.34
N ASP A 234 -8.76 1.70 24.12
CA ASP A 234 -10.02 1.56 24.84
C ASP A 234 -9.77 1.26 26.32
N ILE A 235 -8.87 0.32 26.63
CA ILE A 235 -8.41 0.05 28.01
C ILE A 235 -7.78 1.32 28.60
N TYR A 236 -6.89 1.98 27.85
CA TYR A 236 -6.21 3.18 28.31
C TYR A 236 -7.18 4.35 28.51
N SER A 237 -8.29 4.40 27.77
CA SER A 237 -9.31 5.46 27.88
C SER A 237 -9.93 5.54 29.28
N LEU A 238 -9.94 4.42 30.01
CA LEU A 238 -10.36 4.34 31.42
C LEU A 238 -9.46 5.14 32.36
N TYR A 239 -8.18 5.30 31.96
CA TYR A 239 -7.13 5.92 32.76
C TYR A 239 -6.70 7.29 32.21
N LYS A 240 -6.92 7.57 30.92
CA LYS A 240 -6.62 8.87 30.31
C LYS A 240 -7.37 9.99 31.04
N PRO A 241 -6.73 11.17 31.22
CA PRO A 241 -7.45 12.37 31.61
C PRO A 241 -8.35 12.81 30.44
N SER A 242 -9.62 12.41 30.44
CA SER A 242 -10.62 13.07 29.60
C SER A 242 -10.83 14.47 30.19
N ALA A 243 -10.14 15.46 29.62
CA ALA A 243 -9.93 16.78 30.22
C ALA A 243 -11.20 17.53 30.63
N SER A 244 -12.37 17.27 30.02
CA SER A 244 -13.63 17.92 30.43
C SER A 244 -14.53 17.06 31.31
N ARG A 245 -14.71 15.75 31.02
CA ARG A 245 -15.66 14.89 31.76
C ARG A 245 -15.11 14.35 33.07
N ARG A 246 -13.84 13.93 33.07
CA ARG A 246 -13.17 13.49 34.29
C ARG A 246 -13.01 14.67 35.24
N LEU A 247 -12.77 15.87 34.72
CA LEU A 247 -12.77 17.09 35.52
C LEU A 247 -14.12 17.34 36.20
N LEU A 248 -15.25 17.12 35.51
CA LEU A 248 -16.58 17.24 36.13
C LEU A 248 -16.84 16.18 37.21
N ALA A 249 -16.52 14.91 36.94
CA ALA A 249 -16.69 13.83 37.91
C ALA A 249 -15.71 13.94 39.10
N GLU A 250 -14.46 14.32 38.87
CA GLU A 250 -13.46 14.57 39.92
C GLU A 250 -13.78 15.83 40.72
N LYS A 251 -14.26 16.92 40.08
CA LYS A 251 -14.78 18.10 40.77
C LYS A 251 -15.94 17.70 41.68
N ALA A 252 -16.91 16.93 41.17
CA ALA A 252 -18.02 16.41 41.97
C ALA A 252 -17.56 15.51 43.13
N ARG A 253 -16.57 14.63 42.91
CA ARG A 253 -15.97 13.82 43.99
C ARG A 253 -15.26 14.70 45.03
N GLY A 254 -14.54 15.73 44.60
CA GLY A 254 -13.88 16.71 45.48
C GLY A 254 -14.86 17.55 46.30
N LEU A 255 -16.11 17.68 45.84
CA LEU A 255 -17.23 18.29 46.58
C LEU A 255 -17.91 17.32 47.56
N GLY A 256 -17.42 16.08 47.69
CA GLY A 256 -17.97 15.08 48.61
C GLY A 256 -19.09 14.20 48.04
N LEU A 257 -19.49 14.40 46.78
CA LEU A 257 -20.59 13.66 46.16
C LEU A 257 -20.27 12.18 45.83
N GLY A 258 -19.00 11.78 45.94
CA GLY A 258 -18.56 10.41 45.64
C GLY A 258 -19.24 9.34 46.49
N SER A 259 -19.31 9.55 47.81
CA SER A 259 -19.93 8.61 48.75
C SER A 259 -21.42 8.37 48.45
N ILE A 260 -22.12 9.41 48.01
CA ILE A 260 -23.54 9.37 47.63
C ILE A 260 -23.72 8.60 46.31
N SER A 261 -22.87 8.87 45.30
CA SER A 261 -22.90 8.12 44.05
C SER A 261 -22.60 6.63 44.25
N ASP A 262 -21.64 6.29 45.11
CA ASP A 262 -21.31 4.89 45.45
C ASP A 262 -22.47 4.21 46.19
N ALA A 263 -23.17 4.94 47.07
CA ALA A 263 -24.38 4.44 47.72
C ALA A 263 -25.49 4.15 46.71
N ILE A 264 -25.70 5.02 45.70
CA ILE A 264 -26.67 4.78 44.61
C ILE A 264 -26.31 3.52 43.82
N LEU A 265 -25.03 3.36 43.43
CA LEU A 265 -24.55 2.22 42.65
C LEU A 265 -24.62 0.88 43.41
N GLN A 266 -24.62 0.93 44.75
CA GLN A 266 -24.71 -0.24 45.64
C GLN A 266 -26.11 -0.45 46.21
N GLU A 267 -27.11 0.33 45.75
CA GLU A 267 -28.47 0.35 46.31
C GLU A 267 -28.50 0.50 47.85
N ARG A 268 -27.76 1.48 48.36
CA ARG A 268 -27.79 1.92 49.75
C ARG A 268 -28.58 3.23 49.88
N ASP A 269 -29.08 3.50 51.08
CA ASP A 269 -29.80 4.74 51.33
C ASP A 269 -28.88 5.98 51.21
N ILE A 270 -29.41 7.05 50.62
CA ILE A 270 -28.77 8.36 50.51
C ILE A 270 -29.57 9.41 51.30
N PRO A 271 -28.88 10.44 51.83
CA PRO A 271 -29.57 11.57 52.45
C PRO A 271 -30.38 12.37 51.40
N PRO A 272 -31.40 13.14 51.82
CA PRO A 272 -32.13 14.06 50.93
C PRO A 272 -31.16 15.05 50.26
N LEU A 273 -31.31 15.30 48.95
CA LEU A 273 -30.37 16.19 48.24
C LEU A 273 -30.34 17.62 48.83
N ALA A 274 -31.48 18.13 49.30
CA ALA A 274 -31.56 19.39 50.03
C ALA A 274 -30.56 19.51 51.19
N SER A 275 -30.22 18.41 51.86
CA SER A 275 -29.27 18.42 52.99
C SER A 275 -27.81 18.61 52.57
N LEU A 276 -27.52 18.53 51.27
CA LEU A 276 -26.18 18.65 50.69
C LEU A 276 -25.94 20.03 50.07
N ILE A 277 -26.92 20.94 50.14
CA ILE A 277 -26.83 22.27 49.55
C ILE A 277 -25.85 23.13 50.33
N ASP A 278 -24.92 23.73 49.61
CA ASP A 278 -24.00 24.75 50.10
C ASP A 278 -23.92 25.87 49.06
N GLU A 279 -24.67 26.95 49.31
CA GLU A 279 -24.79 28.10 48.38
C GLU A 279 -23.44 28.78 48.09
N GLN A 280 -22.45 28.62 48.99
CA GLN A 280 -21.12 29.20 48.82
C GLN A 280 -20.22 28.34 47.94
N LYS A 281 -20.55 27.06 47.73
CA LYS A 281 -19.75 26.14 46.91
C LYS A 281 -20.40 25.89 45.56
N GLU A 282 -19.72 26.35 44.50
CA GLU A 282 -20.10 26.06 43.12
C GLU A 282 -20.13 24.54 42.86
N GLY A 283 -21.27 24.00 42.42
CA GLY A 283 -21.52 22.58 42.26
C GLY A 283 -22.40 21.97 43.37
N LEU A 284 -22.67 22.72 44.43
CA LEU A 284 -23.58 22.37 45.53
C LEU A 284 -24.65 23.44 45.80
N ARG A 285 -24.80 24.47 44.95
CA ARG A 285 -25.64 25.64 45.25
C ARG A 285 -27.13 25.34 45.29
N ASN A 286 -27.55 24.28 44.61
CA ASN A 286 -28.94 23.84 44.51
C ASN A 286 -28.99 22.34 44.19
N GLU A 287 -30.16 21.73 44.33
CA GLU A 287 -30.33 20.28 44.07
C GLU A 287 -30.00 19.87 42.62
N GLN A 288 -30.15 20.77 41.64
CA GLN A 288 -29.84 20.47 40.24
C GLN A 288 -28.34 20.33 40.00
N GLU A 289 -27.52 21.20 40.60
CA GLU A 289 -26.06 21.10 40.54
C GLU A 289 -25.57 19.81 41.21
N ILE A 290 -26.15 19.46 42.37
CA ILE A 290 -25.85 18.21 43.08
C ILE A 290 -26.23 17.00 42.23
N ARG A 291 -27.45 16.98 41.66
CA ARG A 291 -27.91 15.92 40.74
C ARG A 291 -26.97 15.76 39.55
N SER A 292 -26.57 16.87 38.94
CA SER A 292 -25.62 16.89 37.82
C SER A 292 -24.27 16.29 38.22
N GLY A 293 -23.74 16.67 39.39
CA GLY A 293 -22.51 16.10 39.95
C GLY A 293 -22.60 14.59 40.16
N ILE A 294 -23.69 14.10 40.76
CA ILE A 294 -23.96 12.66 40.95
C ILE A 294 -24.05 11.94 39.61
N VAL A 295 -24.80 12.47 38.64
CA VAL A 295 -24.95 11.92 37.28
C VAL A 295 -23.60 11.82 36.57
N HIS A 296 -22.74 12.83 36.70
CA HIS A 296 -21.39 12.80 36.13
C HIS A 296 -20.52 11.70 36.75
N ILE A 297 -20.60 11.48 38.07
CA ILE A 297 -19.86 10.42 38.76
C ILE A 297 -20.37 9.05 38.31
N ILE A 298 -21.69 8.83 38.31
CA ILE A 298 -22.29 7.57 37.84
C ILE A 298 -21.90 7.31 36.38
N ALA A 299 -21.98 8.33 35.52
CA ALA A 299 -21.61 8.20 34.12
C ALA A 299 -20.12 7.84 33.93
N ASP A 300 -19.23 8.39 34.78
CA ASP A 300 -17.81 8.05 34.81
C ASP A 300 -17.57 6.60 35.25
N VAL A 301 -18.34 6.09 36.23
CA VAL A 301 -18.25 4.69 36.67
C VAL A 301 -18.74 3.73 35.58
N VAL A 302 -19.96 3.96 35.04
CA VAL A 302 -20.57 3.14 33.98
C VAL A 302 -19.65 3.05 32.75
N SER A 303 -19.04 4.18 32.36
CA SER A 303 -18.14 4.23 31.20
C SER A 303 -16.83 3.46 31.41
N LYS A 304 -16.49 3.09 32.65
CA LYS A 304 -15.26 2.38 33.01
C LYS A 304 -15.46 0.96 33.48
N ASP A 305 -16.70 0.50 33.50
CA ASP A 305 -17.03 -0.86 33.91
C ASP A 305 -16.69 -1.85 32.78
N LYS A 306 -15.90 -2.87 33.12
CA LYS A 306 -15.43 -3.90 32.17
C LYS A 306 -16.59 -4.72 31.61
N ASP A 307 -17.53 -5.14 32.45
CA ASP A 307 -18.65 -5.99 32.03
C ASP A 307 -19.54 -5.23 31.04
N ILE A 308 -19.71 -3.93 31.28
CA ILE A 308 -20.44 -3.02 30.38
C ILE A 308 -19.68 -2.85 29.06
N PHE A 309 -18.36 -2.69 29.09
CA PHE A 309 -17.53 -2.62 27.88
C PHE A 309 -17.64 -3.89 27.03
N ASP A 310 -17.55 -5.07 27.66
CA ASP A 310 -17.69 -6.36 26.98
C ASP A 310 -19.09 -6.50 26.35
N LYS A 311 -20.12 -6.05 27.06
CA LYS A 311 -21.49 -6.02 26.53
C LYS A 311 -21.63 -5.08 25.34
N VAL A 312 -21.07 -3.86 25.40
CA VAL A 312 -21.08 -2.90 24.29
C VAL A 312 -20.40 -3.51 23.05
N THR A 313 -19.28 -4.20 23.23
CA THR A 313 -18.56 -4.89 22.16
C THR A 313 -19.39 -6.00 21.54
N SER A 314 -20.06 -6.82 22.36
CA SER A 314 -20.99 -7.86 21.90
C SER A 314 -22.16 -7.26 21.11
N LEU A 315 -22.81 -6.23 21.66
CA LEU A 315 -23.94 -5.55 21.01
C LEU A 315 -23.53 -4.93 19.67
N ARG A 316 -22.33 -4.38 19.57
CA ARG A 316 -21.81 -3.80 18.33
C ARG A 316 -21.74 -4.84 17.21
N LYS A 317 -21.31 -6.06 17.53
CA LYS A 317 -21.19 -7.15 16.55
C LYS A 317 -22.55 -7.69 16.09
N THR A 318 -23.56 -7.68 16.96
CA THR A 318 -24.89 -8.23 16.66
C THR A 318 -25.89 -7.20 16.14
N SER A 319 -25.60 -5.91 16.27
CA SER A 319 -26.54 -4.84 15.90
C SER A 319 -26.39 -4.40 14.44
N LEU A 320 -27.53 -4.12 13.80
CA LEU A 320 -27.58 -3.51 12.48
C LEU A 320 -27.29 -2.01 12.59
N ILE A 321 -26.02 -1.64 12.45
CA ILE A 321 -25.56 -0.25 12.44
C ILE A 321 -25.49 0.23 10.98
N ASP A 322 -26.09 1.39 10.73
CA ASP A 322 -26.16 1.98 9.39
C ASP A 322 -25.22 3.18 9.26
N ILE A 323 -24.77 3.40 8.04
CA ILE A 323 -24.19 4.66 7.56
C ILE A 323 -25.23 5.38 6.71
N GLN A 324 -25.43 6.66 6.97
CA GLN A 324 -26.33 7.53 6.22
C GLN A 324 -25.61 8.80 5.80
N THR A 325 -25.89 9.26 4.58
CA THR A 325 -25.36 10.53 4.07
C THR A 325 -26.48 11.45 3.64
N THR A 326 -26.25 12.75 3.78
CA THR A 326 -27.17 13.80 3.33
C THR A 326 -26.39 14.89 2.61
N GLN A 327 -26.93 15.43 1.52
CA GLN A 327 -26.35 16.58 0.83
C GLN A 327 -26.31 17.81 1.76
N CYS A 328 -25.17 18.50 1.79
CA CYS A 328 -25.06 19.79 2.45
C CYS A 328 -25.76 20.87 1.61
N LYS A 329 -26.43 21.83 2.25
CA LYS A 329 -26.97 23.00 1.54
C LYS A 329 -25.79 23.82 1.00
N THR A 330 -25.61 23.86 -0.31
CA THR A 330 -24.67 24.78 -0.96
C THR A 330 -25.33 26.16 -1.09
N PRO A 331 -24.57 27.27 -1.00
CA PRO A 331 -25.06 28.58 -1.45
C PRO A 331 -25.48 28.49 -2.92
N GLU A 332 -26.61 29.12 -3.27
CA GLU A 332 -27.37 28.95 -4.52
C GLU A 332 -26.58 29.20 -5.83
N ASP A 333 -25.36 29.74 -5.77
CA ASP A 333 -24.53 30.08 -6.93
C ASP A 333 -23.55 29.00 -7.40
N SER A 334 -23.55 27.79 -6.81
CA SER A 334 -22.62 26.72 -7.16
C SER A 334 -23.28 25.54 -7.87
N LYS A 335 -23.90 25.77 -9.04
CA LYS A 335 -24.16 24.68 -10.01
C LYS A 335 -22.85 24.23 -10.66
N ASN A 336 -21.92 23.70 -9.87
CA ASN A 336 -20.69 23.11 -10.38
C ASN A 336 -20.97 21.70 -10.91
N ILE A 337 -20.41 21.36 -12.08
CA ILE A 337 -20.45 20.02 -12.69
C ILE A 337 -19.95 18.94 -11.70
N ASN A 338 -19.11 19.32 -10.74
CA ASN A 338 -18.57 18.44 -9.70
C ASN A 338 -19.64 17.89 -8.73
N ASP A 339 -20.77 18.58 -8.53
CA ASP A 339 -21.81 18.11 -7.60
C ASP A 339 -22.50 16.84 -8.14
N GLN A 340 -22.64 16.70 -9.46
CA GLN A 340 -23.21 15.50 -10.07
C GLN A 340 -22.35 14.25 -9.86
N LYS A 341 -21.05 14.39 -9.55
CA LYS A 341 -20.15 13.24 -9.31
C LYS A 341 -20.58 12.43 -8.09
N TYR A 342 -21.15 13.09 -7.08
CA TYR A 342 -21.54 12.47 -5.81
C TYR A 342 -23.05 12.29 -5.67
N GLU A 343 -23.80 12.41 -6.77
CA GLU A 343 -25.27 12.31 -6.81
C GLU A 343 -25.79 11.03 -6.13
N GLN A 344 -25.14 9.88 -6.39
CA GLN A 344 -25.48 8.60 -5.76
C GLN A 344 -25.29 8.58 -4.22
N TYR A 345 -24.57 9.56 -3.66
CA TYR A 345 -24.26 9.70 -2.25
C TYR A 345 -25.04 10.81 -1.54
N PHE A 346 -25.96 11.51 -2.22
CA PHE A 346 -26.73 12.60 -1.60
C PHE A 346 -27.78 12.11 -0.59
N ASN A 347 -28.30 10.90 -0.77
CA ASN A 347 -29.23 10.25 0.16
C ASN A 347 -28.89 8.75 0.28
N PHE A 348 -27.62 8.45 0.53
CA PHE A 348 -27.14 7.08 0.57
C PHE A 348 -27.34 6.48 1.96
N LYS A 349 -27.80 5.24 1.99
CA LYS A 349 -27.95 4.44 3.22
C LYS A 349 -27.42 3.03 2.98
N SER A 350 -26.60 2.54 3.89
CA SER A 350 -26.10 1.16 3.85
C SER A 350 -25.77 0.66 5.25
N SER A 351 -25.69 -0.66 5.42
CA SER A 351 -25.17 -1.25 6.65
C SER A 351 -23.64 -1.10 6.69
N VAL A 352 -23.10 -0.79 7.87
CA VAL A 352 -21.65 -0.70 8.11
C VAL A 352 -20.90 -1.98 7.72
N ASN A 353 -21.54 -3.15 7.85
CA ASN A 353 -20.91 -4.43 7.51
C ASN A 353 -20.96 -4.77 6.01
N ALA A 354 -21.86 -4.12 5.26
CA ALA A 354 -22.11 -4.41 3.85
C ALA A 354 -21.52 -3.35 2.89
N ILE A 355 -21.18 -2.18 3.40
CA ILE A 355 -20.65 -1.09 2.58
C ILE A 355 -19.29 -1.44 1.99
N LYS A 356 -19.14 -1.20 0.68
CA LYS A 356 -17.90 -1.51 -0.04
C LYS A 356 -16.82 -0.44 0.23
N PRO A 357 -15.52 -0.83 0.26
CA PRO A 357 -14.38 0.08 0.42
C PRO A 357 -14.42 1.36 -0.42
N HIS A 358 -14.71 1.24 -1.72
CA HIS A 358 -14.70 2.40 -2.62
C HIS A 358 -15.80 3.42 -2.32
N HIS A 359 -16.94 3.00 -1.74
CA HIS A 359 -17.98 3.92 -1.29
C HIS A 359 -17.50 4.71 -0.06
N ILE A 360 -16.78 4.07 0.87
CA ILE A 360 -16.20 4.77 2.03
C ILE A 360 -15.22 5.85 1.59
N LEU A 361 -14.33 5.57 0.64
CA LEU A 361 -13.40 6.57 0.11
C LEU A 361 -14.13 7.74 -0.57
N ALA A 362 -15.14 7.44 -1.39
CA ALA A 362 -15.94 8.46 -2.06
C ALA A 362 -16.70 9.35 -1.05
N ILE A 363 -17.31 8.73 -0.03
CA ILE A 363 -18.04 9.42 1.04
C ILE A 363 -17.09 10.30 1.86
N ASN A 364 -15.95 9.76 2.30
CA ASN A 364 -14.97 10.51 3.07
C ASN A 364 -14.43 11.72 2.29
N ARG A 365 -14.17 11.56 0.98
CA ARG A 365 -13.74 12.66 0.12
C ARG A 365 -14.84 13.71 -0.02
N ALA A 366 -16.06 13.31 -0.36
CA ALA A 366 -17.18 14.24 -0.50
C ALA A 366 -17.49 15.00 0.81
N GLU A 367 -17.36 14.34 1.96
CA GLU A 367 -17.48 14.95 3.28
C GLU A 367 -16.35 15.95 3.55
N SER A 368 -15.10 15.62 3.20
CA SER A 368 -13.96 16.55 3.33
C SER A 368 -14.12 17.81 2.47
N GLN A 369 -14.77 17.66 1.30
CA GLN A 369 -15.12 18.74 0.39
C GLN A 369 -16.40 19.49 0.81
N LYS A 370 -17.02 19.11 1.94
CA LYS A 370 -18.26 19.67 2.49
C LYS A 370 -19.49 19.56 1.58
N ILE A 371 -19.48 18.62 0.63
CA ILE A 371 -20.60 18.36 -0.31
C ILE A 371 -21.68 17.52 0.36
N ILE A 372 -21.28 16.55 1.20
CA ILE A 372 -22.18 15.71 1.97
C ILE A 372 -21.80 15.73 3.45
N SER A 373 -22.75 15.35 4.30
CA SER A 373 -22.52 15.03 5.71
C SER A 373 -22.76 13.54 5.92
N MET A 374 -21.90 12.87 6.68
CA MET A 374 -22.02 11.44 6.99
C MET A 374 -22.30 11.19 8.47
N LYS A 375 -23.28 10.33 8.74
CA LYS A 375 -23.69 9.94 10.09
C LYS A 375 -23.72 8.42 10.23
N ILE A 376 -23.16 7.94 11.34
CA ILE A 376 -23.36 6.56 11.81
C ILE A 376 -24.61 6.52 12.67
N VAL A 377 -25.58 5.70 12.27
CA VAL A 377 -26.87 5.55 12.94
C VAL A 377 -26.87 4.25 13.73
N ILE A 378 -26.96 4.41 15.05
CA ILE A 378 -27.02 3.31 16.01
C ILE A 378 -28.49 3.09 16.36
N PRO A 379 -29.03 1.87 16.23
CA PRO A 379 -30.44 1.60 16.41
C PRO A 379 -30.87 1.75 17.87
N ASP A 380 -32.10 2.19 18.13
CA ASP A 380 -32.63 2.35 19.50
C ASP A 380 -32.65 1.04 20.29
N ALA A 381 -32.75 -0.10 19.59
CA ALA A 381 -32.63 -1.42 20.20
C ALA A 381 -31.27 -1.62 20.90
N PHE A 382 -30.19 -1.07 20.35
CA PHE A 382 -28.87 -1.07 20.98
C PHE A 382 -28.90 -0.29 22.30
N GLU A 383 -29.44 0.93 22.27
CA GLU A 383 -29.53 1.79 23.45
C GLU A 383 -30.37 1.15 24.55
N ARG A 384 -31.53 0.57 24.20
CA ARG A 384 -32.38 -0.16 25.15
C ARG A 384 -31.67 -1.37 25.75
N ALA A 385 -30.98 -2.17 24.94
CA ALA A 385 -30.23 -3.33 25.41
C ALA A 385 -29.07 -2.93 26.33
N PHE A 386 -28.35 -1.85 25.99
CA PHE A 386 -27.30 -1.26 26.83
C PHE A 386 -27.87 -0.80 28.18
N LYS A 387 -28.93 0.02 28.16
CA LYS A 387 -29.56 0.54 29.38
C LYS A 387 -30.10 -0.58 30.27
N LYS A 388 -30.79 -1.56 29.69
CA LYS A 388 -31.30 -2.74 30.41
C LYS A 388 -30.17 -3.50 31.10
N TYR A 389 -29.05 -3.72 30.40
CA TYR A 389 -27.90 -4.42 30.97
C TYR A 389 -27.27 -3.63 32.13
N CYS A 390 -27.06 -2.32 31.95
CA CYS A 390 -26.52 -1.45 33.01
C CYS A 390 -27.44 -1.44 34.25
N LEU A 391 -28.75 -1.33 34.05
CA LEU A 391 -29.71 -1.41 35.15
C LEU A 391 -29.61 -2.76 35.87
N SER A 392 -29.68 -3.88 35.16
CA SER A 392 -29.55 -5.21 35.79
C SER A 392 -28.22 -5.42 36.52
N ARG A 393 -27.17 -4.68 36.15
CA ARG A 393 -25.84 -4.74 36.77
C ARG A 393 -25.77 -4.01 38.11
N TYR A 394 -26.46 -2.88 38.22
CA TYR A 394 -26.46 -2.03 39.40
C TYR A 394 -27.72 -2.15 40.26
N THR A 395 -28.74 -2.87 39.79
CA THR A 395 -29.96 -3.17 40.56
C THR A 395 -30.09 -4.64 40.90
N ARG A 396 -30.47 -4.99 42.13
CA ARG A 396 -30.66 -6.38 42.58
C ARG A 396 -32.10 -6.83 42.32
N GLU A 397 -32.27 -8.02 41.73
CA GLU A 397 -33.59 -8.65 41.58
C GLU A 397 -34.20 -8.89 42.98
N GLY A 398 -35.44 -8.42 43.19
CA GLY A 398 -36.23 -8.72 44.39
C GLY A 398 -36.38 -7.63 45.46
N ARG A 399 -35.79 -6.43 45.30
CA ARG A 399 -36.14 -5.27 46.14
C ARG A 399 -37.26 -4.46 45.52
N ASN A 400 -38.50 -4.77 45.88
CA ASN A 400 -39.71 -4.05 45.45
C ASN A 400 -39.85 -2.61 46.02
N SER A 401 -38.79 -2.04 46.61
CA SER A 401 -38.85 -0.75 47.31
C SER A 401 -37.64 0.16 47.08
N THR A 402 -36.96 0.05 45.93
CA THR A 402 -36.01 1.09 45.53
C THR A 402 -36.81 2.36 45.23
N LYS A 403 -36.67 3.41 46.06
CA LYS A 403 -37.46 4.67 45.90
C LYS A 403 -37.27 5.18 44.47
N MET A 404 -38.36 5.57 43.80
CA MET A 404 -38.38 5.99 42.38
C MET A 404 -37.23 6.95 42.02
N PHE A 405 -36.94 7.87 42.95
CA PHE A 405 -35.86 8.84 42.86
C PHE A 405 -34.45 8.25 42.65
N TYR A 406 -34.10 7.12 43.27
CA TYR A 406 -32.80 6.48 43.07
C TYR A 406 -32.65 5.95 41.64
N LEU A 407 -33.72 5.33 41.13
CA LEU A 407 -33.75 4.80 39.78
C LEU A 407 -33.66 5.93 38.75
N ASP A 408 -34.23 7.09 39.02
CA ASP A 408 -34.11 8.27 38.15
C ASP A 408 -32.66 8.77 38.06
N LEU A 409 -31.97 8.92 39.19
CA LEU A 409 -30.56 9.34 39.20
C LEU A 409 -29.63 8.33 38.51
N LEU A 410 -29.86 7.04 38.73
CA LEU A 410 -29.12 5.98 38.07
C LEU A 410 -29.38 5.96 36.56
N ASN A 411 -30.65 6.05 36.14
CA ASN A 411 -31.03 6.13 34.73
C ASN A 411 -30.43 7.35 34.04
N ASP A 412 -30.45 8.52 34.67
CA ASP A 412 -29.83 9.74 34.15
C ASP A 412 -28.31 9.55 33.98
N GLY A 413 -27.65 8.93 34.96
CA GLY A 413 -26.23 8.57 34.90
C GLY A 413 -25.91 7.64 33.72
N ILE A 414 -26.70 6.58 33.54
CA ILE A 414 -26.56 5.62 32.43
C ILE A 414 -26.83 6.30 31.08
N ASP A 415 -27.87 7.13 30.99
CA ASP A 415 -28.23 7.88 29.78
C ASP A 415 -27.12 8.87 29.40
N HIS A 416 -26.58 9.58 30.40
CA HIS A 416 -25.46 10.50 30.22
C HIS A 416 -24.21 9.74 29.75
N ALA A 417 -23.89 8.58 30.36
CA ALA A 417 -22.78 7.72 29.94
C ALA A 417 -22.91 7.29 28.48
N TYR A 418 -24.11 6.83 28.10
CA TYR A 418 -24.39 6.40 26.75
C TYR A 418 -24.22 7.54 25.74
N LYS A 419 -24.92 8.65 25.95
CA LYS A 419 -24.97 9.78 25.01
C LYS A 419 -23.65 10.51 24.88
N LYS A 420 -22.89 10.66 25.97
CA LYS A 420 -21.67 11.49 26.02
C LYS A 420 -20.36 10.69 25.97
N SER A 421 -20.38 9.38 26.21
CA SER A 421 -19.17 8.52 26.16
C SER A 421 -19.30 7.38 25.16
N ILE A 422 -20.18 6.41 25.44
CA ILE A 422 -20.22 5.11 24.75
C ILE A 422 -20.55 5.29 23.27
N LYS A 423 -21.62 6.03 22.96
CA LYS A 423 -22.06 6.30 21.59
C LYS A 423 -20.99 7.05 20.78
N PRO A 424 -20.43 8.19 21.24
CA PRO A 424 -19.34 8.87 20.53
C PRO A 424 -18.06 8.05 20.34
N GLN A 425 -17.67 7.22 21.33
CA GLN A 425 -16.51 6.32 21.20
C GLN A 425 -16.76 5.27 20.11
N MET A 426 -17.93 4.62 20.14
CA MET A 426 -18.30 3.62 19.14
C MET A 426 -18.37 4.19 17.73
N VAL A 427 -18.98 5.37 17.54
CA VAL A 427 -19.03 6.04 16.23
C VAL A 427 -17.62 6.31 15.70
N ARG A 428 -16.71 6.83 16.54
CA ARG A 428 -15.32 7.07 16.13
C ARG A 428 -14.60 5.78 15.76
N ARG A 429 -14.76 4.72 16.56
CA ARG A 429 -14.15 3.41 16.30
C ARG A 429 -14.64 2.82 14.98
N ILE A 430 -15.95 2.78 14.75
CA ILE A 430 -16.54 2.29 13.50
C ILE A 430 -16.03 3.08 12.29
N ARG A 431 -15.96 4.42 12.40
CA ARG A 431 -15.43 5.26 11.31
C ARG A 431 -13.96 5.00 11.03
N SER A 432 -13.12 4.82 12.07
CA SER A 432 -11.70 4.50 11.89
C SER A 432 -11.51 3.16 11.20
N GLU A 433 -12.19 2.11 11.69
CA GLU A 433 -12.06 0.76 11.12
C GLU A 433 -12.55 0.69 9.67
N MET A 434 -13.68 1.33 9.33
CA MET A 434 -14.14 1.41 7.94
C MET A 434 -13.14 2.15 7.05
N LYS A 435 -12.54 3.24 7.55
CA LYS A 435 -11.53 4.00 6.81
C LYS A 435 -10.28 3.16 6.58
N GLU A 436 -9.73 2.53 7.62
CA GLU A 436 -8.54 1.68 7.53
C GLU A 436 -8.75 0.49 6.58
N ASN A 437 -9.91 -0.17 6.66
CA ASN A 437 -10.27 -1.25 5.74
C ASN A 437 -10.38 -0.75 4.29
N ALA A 438 -10.98 0.42 4.09
CA ALA A 438 -11.11 1.00 2.76
C ALA A 438 -9.77 1.41 2.15
N GLU A 439 -8.89 1.99 2.96
CA GLU A 439 -7.52 2.35 2.58
C GLU A 439 -6.70 1.11 2.22
N LYS A 440 -6.75 0.06 3.06
CA LYS A 440 -6.04 -1.21 2.82
C LYS A 440 -6.49 -1.84 1.49
N ALA A 441 -7.79 -2.04 1.31
CA ALA A 441 -8.32 -2.62 0.08
C ALA A 441 -7.98 -1.78 -1.17
N SER A 442 -7.95 -0.45 -1.05
CA SER A 442 -7.55 0.40 -2.17
C SER A 442 -6.08 0.23 -2.50
N ILE A 443 -5.19 0.26 -1.49
CA ILE A 443 -3.73 0.08 -1.69
C ILE A 443 -3.43 -1.27 -2.35
N GLU A 444 -4.16 -2.33 -2.02
CA GLU A 444 -4.02 -3.65 -2.66
C GLU A 444 -4.36 -3.62 -4.17
N VAL A 445 -5.39 -2.87 -4.56
CA VAL A 445 -5.71 -2.65 -5.98
C VAL A 445 -4.60 -1.87 -6.67
N PHE A 446 -4.10 -0.79 -6.04
CA PHE A 446 -2.94 -0.05 -6.57
C PHE A 446 -1.72 -0.95 -6.75
N ALA A 447 -1.41 -1.79 -5.76
CA ALA A 447 -0.31 -2.75 -5.81
C ALA A 447 -0.47 -3.73 -6.98
N THR A 448 -1.65 -4.31 -7.13
CA THR A 448 -1.99 -5.24 -8.22
C THR A 448 -1.85 -4.57 -9.59
N ASN A 449 -2.36 -3.35 -9.73
CA ASN A 449 -2.32 -2.61 -10.98
C ASN A 449 -0.90 -2.19 -11.37
N VAL A 450 -0.08 -1.71 -10.42
CA VAL A 450 1.35 -1.44 -10.67
C VAL A 450 2.08 -2.71 -11.10
N LYS A 451 1.83 -3.83 -10.40
CA LYS A 451 2.44 -5.13 -10.73
C LYS A 451 2.13 -5.53 -12.18
N GLN A 452 0.87 -5.46 -12.58
CA GLN A 452 0.43 -5.81 -13.93
C GLN A 452 1.01 -4.85 -14.99
N LEU A 453 1.01 -3.55 -14.70
CA LEU A 453 1.58 -2.55 -15.62
C LEU A 453 3.07 -2.81 -15.88
N LEU A 454 3.86 -3.08 -14.83
CA LEU A 454 5.30 -3.37 -14.94
C LEU A 454 5.59 -4.71 -15.64
N LEU A 455 4.66 -5.65 -15.58
CA LEU A 455 4.74 -6.94 -16.26
C LEU A 455 4.31 -6.89 -17.74
N THR A 456 3.92 -5.72 -18.26
CA THR A 456 3.56 -5.57 -19.67
C THR A 456 4.70 -6.08 -20.59
N PRO A 457 4.38 -6.88 -21.63
CA PRO A 457 5.38 -7.41 -22.55
C PRO A 457 6.17 -6.31 -23.28
N PRO A 458 7.50 -6.46 -23.37
CA PRO A 458 8.37 -5.53 -24.10
C PRO A 458 8.34 -5.78 -25.62
N VAL A 459 8.47 -4.73 -26.44
CA VAL A 459 8.68 -4.80 -27.90
C VAL A 459 10.14 -4.49 -28.23
N ARG A 460 11.03 -5.47 -28.00
CA ARG A 460 12.49 -5.31 -28.16
C ARG A 460 12.96 -5.37 -29.61
N GLY A 461 14.12 -4.77 -29.88
CA GLY A 461 14.82 -4.91 -31.16
C GLY A 461 14.15 -4.17 -32.33
N LYS A 462 13.32 -3.17 -32.03
CA LYS A 462 12.63 -2.34 -33.01
C LYS A 462 12.99 -0.88 -32.80
N ILE A 463 13.22 -0.16 -33.90
CA ILE A 463 13.25 1.30 -33.91
C ILE A 463 11.81 1.80 -33.73
N VAL A 464 11.60 2.64 -32.71
CA VAL A 464 10.27 3.14 -32.33
C VAL A 464 10.21 4.65 -32.49
N LEU A 465 9.13 5.15 -33.10
CA LEU A 465 8.81 6.57 -33.12
C LEU A 465 7.76 6.86 -32.04
N GLY A 466 8.14 7.53 -30.96
CA GLY A 466 7.24 8.01 -29.91
C GLY A 466 6.58 9.33 -30.27
N ILE A 467 5.30 9.47 -29.95
CA ILE A 467 4.50 10.68 -30.11
C ILE A 467 3.84 11.04 -28.78
N ASP A 468 4.25 12.17 -28.21
CA ASP A 468 3.53 12.85 -27.12
C ASP A 468 2.53 13.83 -27.73
N PRO A 469 1.21 13.54 -27.70
CA PRO A 469 0.22 14.35 -28.39
C PRO A 469 -0.04 15.71 -27.70
N GLY A 470 -0.35 16.73 -28.50
CA GLY A 470 -0.72 18.04 -27.96
C GLY A 470 -1.39 18.97 -28.98
N TYR A 471 -2.20 19.90 -28.50
CA TYR A 471 -2.84 20.92 -29.33
C TYR A 471 -1.93 22.14 -29.52
N ARG A 472 -1.98 23.11 -28.57
CA ARG A 472 -1.29 24.41 -28.68
C ARG A 472 0.23 24.28 -28.82
N HIS A 473 0.84 23.36 -28.07
CA HIS A 473 2.29 23.12 -28.08
C HIS A 473 2.73 22.06 -29.10
N GLY A 474 1.83 21.63 -29.99
CA GLY A 474 2.09 20.58 -30.97
C GLY A 474 2.30 19.19 -30.36
N CYS A 475 2.42 18.19 -31.24
CA CYS A 475 2.82 16.83 -30.91
C CYS A 475 4.35 16.71 -30.98
N LYS A 476 4.96 16.15 -29.94
CA LYS A 476 6.42 15.97 -29.84
C LYS A 476 6.77 14.56 -30.29
N LEU A 477 7.78 14.46 -31.13
CA LEU A 477 8.23 13.23 -31.75
C LEU A 477 9.63 12.91 -31.27
N ALA A 478 9.88 11.64 -30.99
CA ALA A 478 11.21 11.11 -30.74
C ALA A 478 11.38 9.76 -31.42
N VAL A 479 12.46 9.58 -32.18
CA VAL A 479 12.85 8.30 -32.74
C VAL A 479 13.94 7.71 -31.86
N VAL A 480 13.74 6.47 -31.40
CA VAL A 480 14.72 5.73 -30.61
C VAL A 480 15.20 4.48 -31.35
N SER A 481 16.49 4.14 -31.20
CA SER A 481 17.13 2.95 -31.78
C SER A 481 16.55 1.67 -31.21
N GLU A 482 16.95 0.51 -31.73
CA GLU A 482 16.60 -0.81 -31.20
C GLU A 482 17.00 -1.02 -29.73
N GLN A 483 18.02 -0.28 -29.26
CA GLN A 483 18.53 -0.28 -27.88
C GLN A 483 17.93 0.85 -27.02
N GLY A 484 17.13 1.73 -27.62
CA GLY A 484 16.49 2.85 -26.94
C GLY A 484 17.31 4.14 -26.91
N ASP A 485 18.39 4.24 -27.69
CA ASP A 485 19.17 5.47 -27.84
C ASP A 485 18.41 6.50 -28.67
N LEU A 486 18.50 7.77 -28.30
CA LEU A 486 17.83 8.85 -29.03
C LEU A 486 18.49 9.06 -30.40
N LEU A 487 17.72 8.99 -31.47
CA LEU A 487 18.19 9.19 -32.85
C LEU A 487 17.85 10.57 -33.41
N GLU A 488 16.60 11.00 -33.29
CA GLU A 488 16.13 12.32 -33.76
C GLU A 488 14.84 12.72 -33.05
N THR A 489 14.63 14.03 -32.89
CA THR A 489 13.40 14.61 -32.32
C THR A 489 12.78 15.62 -33.27
N ALA A 490 11.46 15.80 -33.20
CA ALA A 490 10.76 16.84 -33.93
C ALA A 490 9.51 17.33 -33.19
N VAL A 491 8.93 18.44 -33.63
CA VAL A 491 7.61 18.91 -33.18
C VAL A 491 6.74 19.16 -34.41
N ILE A 492 5.51 18.66 -34.40
CA ILE A 492 4.55 18.83 -35.50
C ILE A 492 3.22 19.40 -34.99
N TYR A 493 2.46 20.05 -35.86
CA TYR A 493 1.18 20.69 -35.51
C TYR A 493 0.02 20.15 -36.36
N PRO A 494 -0.34 18.85 -36.23
CA PRO A 494 -1.31 18.20 -37.12
C PRO A 494 -2.75 18.69 -36.93
N HIS A 495 -3.06 19.36 -35.82
CA HIS A 495 -4.42 19.72 -35.41
C HIS A 495 -4.85 21.15 -35.77
N ASN A 496 -3.96 21.95 -36.36
CA ASN A 496 -4.21 23.39 -36.56
C ASN A 496 -5.06 23.68 -37.79
N ASN A 497 -4.49 23.53 -38.99
CA ASN A 497 -5.16 23.78 -40.27
C ASN A 497 -4.67 22.79 -41.34
N SER A 498 -5.32 22.79 -42.50
CA SER A 498 -5.01 21.84 -43.59
C SER A 498 -3.58 21.94 -44.12
N SER A 499 -2.93 23.11 -44.04
CA SER A 499 -1.52 23.27 -44.43
C SER A 499 -0.61 22.62 -43.40
N ALA A 500 -0.82 22.94 -42.12
CA ALA A 500 -0.07 22.36 -41.00
C ALA A 500 -0.22 20.84 -40.94
N PHE A 501 -1.39 20.29 -41.30
CA PHE A 501 -1.59 18.84 -41.45
C PHE A 501 -0.64 18.25 -42.50
N LYS A 502 -0.53 18.87 -43.69
CA LYS A 502 0.35 18.38 -44.77
C LYS A 502 1.83 18.47 -44.38
N GLU A 503 2.24 19.54 -43.71
CA GLU A 503 3.61 19.72 -43.21
C GLU A 503 3.95 18.70 -42.11
N ALA A 504 3.02 18.48 -41.17
CA ALA A 504 3.14 17.46 -40.14
C ALA A 504 3.27 16.06 -40.75
N ALA A 505 2.41 15.74 -41.72
CA ALA A 505 2.44 14.49 -42.47
C ALA A 505 3.79 14.27 -43.19
N LYS A 506 4.30 15.30 -43.88
CA LYS A 506 5.60 15.26 -44.55
C LYS A 506 6.76 15.03 -43.58
N THR A 507 6.73 15.69 -42.42
CA THR A 507 7.75 15.55 -41.38
C THR A 507 7.72 14.14 -40.77
N LEU A 508 6.53 13.62 -40.47
CA LEU A 508 6.36 12.25 -39.98
C LEU A 508 6.85 11.23 -41.01
N ALA A 509 6.47 11.38 -42.29
CA ALA A 509 6.93 10.51 -43.37
C ALA A 509 8.46 10.51 -43.50
N LYS A 510 9.10 11.69 -43.41
CA LYS A 510 10.56 11.82 -43.46
C LYS A 510 11.24 11.01 -42.37
N LEU A 511 10.78 11.12 -41.12
CA LEU A 511 11.36 10.38 -39.99
C LEU A 511 11.15 8.87 -40.14
N VAL A 512 9.93 8.45 -40.48
CA VAL A 512 9.58 7.04 -40.67
C VAL A 512 10.44 6.40 -41.78
N HIS A 513 10.64 7.06 -42.91
CA HIS A 513 11.48 6.54 -43.99
C HIS A 513 12.97 6.56 -43.65
N LYS A 514 13.47 7.66 -43.07
CA LYS A 514 14.89 7.83 -42.73
C LYS A 514 15.39 6.72 -41.81
N TYR A 515 14.59 6.36 -40.81
CA TYR A 515 14.94 5.36 -39.79
C TYR A 515 14.25 4.01 -39.99
N ARG A 516 13.48 3.85 -41.07
CA ARG A 516 12.71 2.63 -41.38
C ARG A 516 11.82 2.18 -40.21
N CYS A 517 11.20 3.14 -39.51
CA CYS A 517 10.35 2.87 -38.36
C CYS A 517 9.12 2.07 -38.78
N THR A 518 8.90 0.92 -38.16
CA THR A 518 7.69 0.09 -38.39
C THR A 518 6.68 0.21 -37.27
N VAL A 519 7.07 0.85 -36.16
CA VAL A 519 6.27 0.95 -34.94
C VAL A 519 6.23 2.40 -34.45
N ILE A 520 5.01 2.89 -34.21
CA ILE A 520 4.72 4.21 -33.66
C ILE A 520 4.05 4.05 -32.29
N ALA A 521 4.63 4.65 -31.25
CA ALA A 521 4.07 4.68 -29.90
C ALA A 521 3.35 6.02 -29.70
N LEU A 522 2.03 6.01 -29.49
CA LEU A 522 1.23 7.21 -29.24
C LEU A 522 0.82 7.28 -27.77
N GLY A 523 1.15 8.39 -27.09
CA GLY A 523 0.69 8.68 -25.72
C GLY A 523 -0.84 8.81 -25.63
N ASN A 524 -1.41 8.42 -24.49
CA ASN A 524 -2.85 8.33 -24.27
C ASN A 524 -3.50 9.57 -23.61
N ALA A 525 -2.83 10.72 -23.49
CA ALA A 525 -3.43 11.90 -22.88
C ALA A 525 -4.08 12.88 -23.88
N LYS A 526 -3.92 14.19 -23.63
CA LYS A 526 -4.61 15.27 -24.36
C LYS A 526 -4.25 15.21 -25.85
N ALA A 527 -5.24 15.39 -26.72
CA ALA A 527 -5.10 15.26 -28.17
C ALA A 527 -4.71 13.86 -28.69
N CYS A 528 -4.73 12.81 -27.85
CA CYS A 528 -4.46 11.44 -28.30
C CYS A 528 -5.42 11.05 -29.44
N ARG A 529 -6.73 11.29 -29.29
CA ARG A 529 -7.75 10.89 -30.26
C ARG A 529 -7.56 11.56 -31.62
N GLU A 530 -7.29 12.85 -31.61
CA GLU A 530 -7.05 13.66 -32.82
C GLU A 530 -5.76 13.23 -33.50
N THR A 531 -4.72 12.90 -32.72
CA THR A 531 -3.45 12.38 -33.23
C THR A 531 -3.63 10.98 -33.81
N GLU A 532 -4.47 10.15 -33.21
CA GLU A 532 -4.86 8.83 -33.72
C GLU A 532 -5.58 8.95 -35.08
N LEU A 533 -6.48 9.92 -35.25
CA LEU A 533 -7.12 10.22 -36.54
C LEU A 533 -6.11 10.68 -37.59
N PHE A 534 -5.16 11.53 -37.20
CA PHE A 534 -4.08 11.97 -38.07
C PHE A 534 -3.22 10.79 -38.54
N LEU A 535 -2.79 9.91 -37.62
CA LEU A 535 -2.03 8.70 -37.94
C LEU A 535 -2.80 7.76 -38.85
N THR A 536 -4.09 7.54 -38.57
CA THR A 536 -4.95 6.67 -39.37
C THR A 536 -5.06 7.18 -40.81
N LYS A 537 -5.35 8.48 -41.00
CA LYS A 537 -5.38 9.09 -42.34
C LYS A 537 -4.04 8.98 -43.05
N ALA A 538 -2.94 9.15 -42.34
CA ALA A 538 -1.59 9.01 -42.89
C ALA A 538 -1.30 7.58 -43.36
N ILE A 539 -1.70 6.57 -42.58
CA ILE A 539 -1.56 5.15 -42.91
C ILE A 539 -2.46 4.78 -44.11
N GLU A 540 -3.74 5.16 -44.07
CA GLU A 540 -4.71 4.89 -45.15
C GLU A 540 -4.32 5.56 -46.48
N SER A 541 -3.66 6.72 -46.41
CA SER A 541 -3.14 7.41 -47.60
C SER A 541 -1.87 6.76 -48.18
N ASN A 542 -1.45 5.60 -47.67
CA ASN A 542 -0.23 4.87 -48.03
C ASN A 542 1.04 5.75 -47.96
N MET A 543 1.06 6.71 -47.03
CA MET A 543 2.12 7.72 -46.93
C MET A 543 3.49 7.12 -46.59
N PHE A 544 3.50 5.95 -45.96
CA PHE A 544 4.71 5.22 -45.55
C PHE A 544 5.21 4.21 -46.60
N GLY A 545 4.56 4.14 -47.77
CA GLY A 545 4.96 3.25 -48.86
C GLY A 545 4.96 1.78 -48.45
N SER A 546 6.07 1.07 -48.72
CA SER A 546 6.22 -0.35 -48.34
C SER A 546 6.52 -0.58 -46.86
N LEU A 547 6.75 0.49 -46.09
CA LEU A 547 6.90 0.38 -44.64
C LEU A 547 5.49 0.25 -44.05
N ASN A 548 5.11 -0.98 -43.69
CA ASN A 548 3.85 -1.30 -42.99
C ASN A 548 3.87 -0.77 -41.54
N ALA A 549 3.95 0.56 -41.40
CA ALA A 549 4.00 1.22 -40.10
C ALA A 549 2.66 1.05 -39.38
N MET A 550 2.71 0.60 -38.13
CA MET A 550 1.56 0.45 -37.26
C MET A 550 1.75 1.35 -36.03
N TYR A 551 0.64 1.76 -35.42
CA TYR A 551 0.71 2.47 -34.14
C TYR A 551 0.09 1.66 -33.01
N THR A 552 0.52 1.95 -31.80
CA THR A 552 -0.10 1.45 -30.56
C THR A 552 -0.20 2.58 -29.55
N ILE A 553 -1.23 2.50 -28.71
CA ILE A 553 -1.47 3.48 -27.65
C ILE A 553 -0.75 3.02 -26.39
N VAL A 554 0.19 3.85 -25.94
CA VAL A 554 1.02 3.64 -24.75
C VAL A 554 0.54 4.56 -23.65
N ASP A 555 0.50 4.04 -22.43
CA ASP A 555 0.18 4.86 -21.27
C ASP A 555 1.31 5.87 -21.02
N GLU A 556 0.97 7.15 -20.99
CA GLU A 556 1.92 8.25 -20.77
C GLU A 556 1.92 8.76 -19.33
N CYS A 557 1.12 8.16 -18.42
CA CYS A 557 1.06 8.59 -17.03
C CYS A 557 2.47 8.67 -16.42
N GLY A 558 2.79 9.83 -15.84
CA GLY A 558 4.09 10.12 -15.25
C GLY A 558 5.22 10.47 -16.23
N ALA A 559 5.00 10.50 -17.54
CA ALA A 559 6.04 10.86 -18.52
C ALA A 559 6.49 12.32 -18.36
N SER A 560 5.55 13.23 -18.10
CA SER A 560 5.84 14.64 -17.79
C SER A 560 6.58 14.83 -16.46
N ILE A 561 6.31 13.96 -15.48
CA ILE A 561 7.02 13.96 -14.19
C ILE A 561 8.45 13.46 -14.39
N TYR A 562 8.62 12.41 -15.19
CA TYR A 562 9.94 11.92 -15.58
C TYR A 562 10.75 12.99 -16.30
N SER A 563 10.19 13.64 -17.33
CA SER A 563 10.94 14.59 -18.14
C SER A 563 11.48 15.81 -17.38
N CYS A 564 10.80 16.20 -16.30
CA CYS A 564 11.24 17.28 -15.42
C CYS A 564 12.16 16.81 -14.28
N SER A 565 12.37 15.50 -14.14
CA SER A 565 13.13 14.92 -13.02
C SER A 565 14.64 15.19 -13.14
N PRO A 566 15.38 15.16 -12.02
CA PRO A 566 16.85 15.19 -12.05
C PRO A 566 17.45 14.06 -12.90
N GLN A 567 16.74 12.93 -13.01
CA GLN A 567 17.15 11.78 -13.80
C GLN A 567 17.13 12.10 -15.29
N ALA A 568 15.99 12.59 -15.80
CA ALA A 568 15.88 13.00 -17.19
C ALA A 568 16.90 14.06 -17.55
N LYS A 569 17.16 15.03 -16.66
CA LYS A 569 18.21 16.04 -16.86
C LYS A 569 19.62 15.46 -16.92
N SER A 570 19.87 14.34 -16.24
CA SER A 570 21.16 13.64 -16.33
C SER A 570 21.31 12.79 -17.60
N GLU A 571 20.20 12.22 -18.10
CA GLU A 571 20.19 11.45 -19.35
C GLU A 571 20.20 12.38 -20.58
N PHE A 572 19.53 13.53 -20.51
CA PHE A 572 19.34 14.48 -21.61
C PHE A 572 19.54 15.93 -21.13
N PRO A 573 20.79 16.36 -20.85
CA PRO A 573 21.06 17.69 -20.28
C PRO A 573 20.60 18.86 -21.15
N ASP A 574 20.74 18.74 -22.47
CA ASP A 574 20.53 19.82 -23.44
C ASP A 574 19.18 19.75 -24.18
N LEU A 575 18.29 18.83 -23.79
CA LEU A 575 17.01 18.61 -24.47
C LEU A 575 15.84 19.26 -23.73
N ASP A 576 14.90 19.83 -24.48
CA ASP A 576 13.64 20.34 -23.92
C ASP A 576 12.87 19.20 -23.21
N PRO A 577 12.43 19.39 -21.95
CA PRO A 577 11.66 18.38 -21.22
C PRO A 577 10.45 17.84 -21.99
N ASN A 578 9.78 18.67 -22.81
CA ASN A 578 8.65 18.24 -23.61
C ASN A 578 9.03 17.18 -24.67
N LEU A 579 10.24 17.23 -25.21
CA LEU A 579 10.75 16.22 -26.14
C LEU A 579 11.15 14.93 -25.40
N VAL A 580 11.63 15.05 -24.15
CA VAL A 580 11.97 13.90 -23.31
C VAL A 580 10.73 13.03 -23.02
N SER A 581 9.54 13.63 -22.90
CA SER A 581 8.28 12.89 -22.74
C SER A 581 8.05 11.91 -23.91
N ALA A 582 8.28 12.35 -25.15
CA ALA A 582 8.14 11.49 -26.34
C ALA A 582 9.17 10.35 -26.37
N ILE A 583 10.38 10.60 -25.86
CA ILE A 583 11.41 9.55 -25.67
C ILE A 583 10.91 8.49 -24.68
N SER A 584 10.34 8.93 -23.55
CA SER A 584 9.79 8.03 -22.54
C SER A 584 8.67 7.16 -23.11
N ILE A 585 7.75 7.75 -23.89
CA ILE A 585 6.66 7.01 -24.57
C ILE A 585 7.23 5.92 -25.50
N ALA A 586 8.26 6.24 -26.29
CA ALA A 586 8.90 5.26 -27.17
C ALA A 586 9.58 4.13 -26.39
N ARG A 587 10.36 4.47 -25.36
CA ARG A 587 11.09 3.50 -24.51
C ARG A 587 10.15 2.62 -23.67
N ARG A 588 9.01 3.15 -23.23
CA ARG A 588 7.97 2.36 -22.55
C ARG A 588 7.45 1.23 -23.43
N LEU A 589 7.30 1.43 -24.73
CA LEU A 589 6.89 0.35 -25.62
C LEU A 589 8.00 -0.70 -25.78
N GLN A 590 9.26 -0.26 -25.83
CA GLN A 590 10.40 -1.17 -25.97
C GLN A 590 10.61 -2.05 -24.74
N ASP A 591 10.63 -1.46 -23.54
CA ASP A 591 10.62 -2.20 -22.28
C ASP A 591 9.90 -1.40 -21.18
N PRO A 592 8.61 -1.71 -20.90
CA PRO A 592 7.83 -1.00 -19.88
C PRO A 592 8.50 -1.01 -18.52
N LEU A 593 9.09 -2.15 -18.11
CA LEU A 593 9.71 -2.28 -16.80
C LEU A 593 10.91 -1.34 -16.66
N ALA A 594 11.80 -1.31 -17.65
CA ALA A 594 13.03 -0.52 -17.58
C ALA A 594 12.78 0.99 -17.59
N GLU A 595 11.69 1.44 -18.21
CA GLU A 595 11.34 2.86 -18.30
C GLU A 595 10.43 3.32 -17.14
N LEU A 596 9.42 2.53 -16.75
CA LEU A 596 8.47 2.91 -15.69
C LEU A 596 9.11 2.93 -14.29
N VAL A 597 10.15 2.14 -14.03
CA VAL A 597 10.88 2.17 -12.73
C VAL A 597 11.62 3.49 -12.46
N LYS A 598 11.76 4.35 -13.47
CA LYS A 598 12.34 5.70 -13.33
C LYS A 598 11.35 6.68 -12.69
N ILE A 599 10.08 6.29 -12.56
CA ILE A 599 8.98 7.12 -12.06
C ILE A 599 8.55 6.58 -10.69
N ASP A 600 8.24 7.48 -9.76
CA ASP A 600 7.62 7.08 -8.48
C ASP A 600 6.28 6.37 -8.78
N PRO A 601 6.06 5.13 -8.30
CA PRO A 601 4.89 4.33 -8.64
C PRO A 601 3.54 5.02 -8.42
N LYS A 602 3.45 5.97 -7.48
CA LYS A 602 2.21 6.74 -7.24
C LYS A 602 1.82 7.64 -8.42
N HIS A 603 2.72 7.88 -9.36
CA HIS A 603 2.49 8.71 -10.55
C HIS A 603 2.14 7.89 -11.80
N LEU A 604 2.03 6.56 -11.68
CA LEU A 604 1.68 5.67 -12.79
C LEU A 604 0.18 5.61 -13.10
N GLY A 605 -0.65 6.43 -12.45
CA GLY A 605 -2.08 6.55 -12.80
C GLY A 605 -2.95 5.30 -12.54
N VAL A 606 -2.42 4.35 -11.77
CA VAL A 606 -2.98 3.00 -11.60
C VAL A 606 -4.15 2.87 -10.61
N GLY A 607 -4.79 3.96 -10.18
CA GLY A 607 -5.94 3.85 -9.30
C GLY A 607 -6.59 5.17 -8.90
N MET A 608 -7.78 5.06 -8.31
CA MET A 608 -8.58 6.21 -7.87
C MET A 608 -8.27 6.60 -6.43
N TYR A 609 -8.54 7.87 -6.08
CA TYR A 609 -8.41 8.38 -4.71
C TYR A 609 -6.99 8.28 -4.13
N GLN A 610 -5.95 8.19 -4.96
CA GLN A 610 -4.55 8.01 -4.50
C GLN A 610 -4.09 9.09 -3.50
N HIS A 611 -4.59 10.32 -3.65
CA HIS A 611 -4.28 11.44 -2.76
C HIS A 611 -5.05 11.41 -1.44
N ASP A 612 -6.14 10.64 -1.39
CA ASP A 612 -6.97 10.46 -0.21
C ASP A 612 -6.44 9.31 0.69
N LEU A 613 -5.43 8.56 0.23
CA LEU A 613 -4.80 7.45 0.94
C LEU A 613 -3.59 7.88 1.81
N PRO A 614 -3.22 7.09 2.84
CA PRO A 614 -2.01 7.32 3.62
C PRO A 614 -0.75 7.20 2.76
N GLN A 615 -0.15 8.34 2.40
CA GLN A 615 0.94 8.43 1.41
C GLN A 615 2.15 7.56 1.76
N MET A 616 2.55 7.50 3.04
CA MET A 616 3.68 6.67 3.47
C MET A 616 3.43 5.18 3.28
N LYS A 617 2.21 4.71 3.59
CA LYS A 617 1.82 3.31 3.41
C LYS A 617 1.76 2.96 1.93
N LEU A 618 1.12 3.82 1.12
CA LEU A 618 1.02 3.66 -0.33
C LEU A 618 2.41 3.57 -0.99
N THR A 619 3.29 4.55 -0.75
CA THR A 619 4.63 4.56 -1.35
C THR A 619 5.45 3.33 -0.95
N LYS A 620 5.39 2.91 0.33
CA LYS A 620 6.08 1.70 0.80
C LYS A 620 5.60 0.46 0.04
N THR A 621 4.29 0.20 0.04
CA THR A 621 3.71 -0.98 -0.62
C THR A 621 4.02 -1.00 -2.12
N LEU A 622 3.88 0.14 -2.80
CA LEU A 622 4.16 0.20 -4.24
C LEU A 622 5.66 -0.02 -4.55
N SER A 623 6.56 0.50 -3.72
CA SER A 623 8.01 0.27 -3.88
C SER A 623 8.38 -1.20 -3.69
N GLU A 624 7.72 -1.89 -2.75
CA GLU A 624 7.90 -3.33 -2.56
C GLU A 624 7.40 -4.13 -3.76
N VAL A 625 6.30 -3.71 -4.39
CA VAL A 625 5.79 -4.34 -5.63
C VAL A 625 6.77 -4.12 -6.79
N VAL A 626 7.32 -2.91 -6.94
CA VAL A 626 8.34 -2.65 -7.97
C VAL A 626 9.54 -3.56 -7.73
N THR A 627 10.01 -3.65 -6.49
CA THR A 627 11.15 -4.50 -6.11
C THR A 627 10.87 -5.96 -6.43
N GLU A 628 9.66 -6.43 -6.13
CA GLU A 628 9.18 -7.75 -6.49
C GLU A 628 9.25 -7.97 -8.00
N VAL A 629 8.56 -7.15 -8.81
CA VAL A 629 8.50 -7.37 -10.26
C VAL A 629 9.90 -7.35 -10.89
N VAL A 630 10.73 -6.37 -10.55
CA VAL A 630 12.10 -6.27 -11.09
C VAL A 630 12.93 -7.49 -10.72
N SER A 631 12.86 -7.93 -9.46
CA SER A 631 13.58 -9.12 -9.01
C SER A 631 13.06 -10.37 -9.72
N PHE A 632 11.75 -10.50 -9.88
CA PHE A 632 11.17 -11.69 -10.50
C PHE A 632 11.49 -11.81 -11.99
N VAL A 633 11.42 -10.71 -12.73
CA VAL A 633 11.87 -10.65 -14.14
C VAL A 633 13.39 -10.89 -14.23
N GLY A 634 14.14 -10.36 -13.26
CA GLY A 634 15.59 -10.44 -13.19
C GLY A 634 16.26 -9.46 -14.14
N VAL A 635 17.47 -9.03 -13.80
CA VAL A 635 18.17 -7.95 -14.52
C VAL A 635 19.55 -8.43 -14.99
N ASP A 636 19.92 -8.13 -16.23
CA ASP A 636 21.31 -8.31 -16.66
C ASP A 636 22.16 -7.18 -16.11
N ILE A 637 23.12 -7.49 -15.24
CA ILE A 637 23.94 -6.49 -14.55
C ILE A 637 24.82 -5.68 -15.51
N ASN A 638 25.14 -6.23 -16.68
CA ASN A 638 26.03 -5.58 -17.64
C ASN A 638 25.31 -4.48 -18.45
N THR A 639 24.00 -4.60 -18.62
CA THR A 639 23.17 -3.66 -19.40
C THR A 639 22.24 -2.83 -18.53
N ALA A 640 21.85 -3.31 -17.35
CA ALA A 640 20.92 -2.62 -16.48
C ALA A 640 21.40 -1.22 -16.10
N SER A 641 20.45 -0.28 -16.07
CA SER A 641 20.66 1.07 -15.56
C SER A 641 20.79 1.06 -14.03
N HIS A 642 21.38 2.12 -13.48
CA HIS A 642 21.41 2.36 -12.04
C HIS A 642 20.01 2.27 -11.39
N TYR A 643 18.97 2.74 -12.09
CA TYR A 643 17.58 2.76 -11.61
C TYR A 643 16.92 1.40 -11.65
N LEU A 644 17.25 0.56 -12.62
CA LEU A 644 16.74 -0.80 -12.63
C LEU A 644 17.44 -1.62 -11.53
N LEU A 645 18.75 -1.45 -11.36
CA LEU A 645 19.53 -2.16 -10.33
C LEU A 645 19.10 -1.81 -8.90
N GLN A 646 18.77 -0.55 -8.59
CA GLN A 646 18.35 -0.19 -7.23
C GLN A 646 17.01 -0.83 -6.82
N GLN A 647 16.22 -1.32 -7.78
CA GLN A 647 14.96 -2.02 -7.52
C GLN A 647 15.14 -3.54 -7.38
N VAL A 648 16.36 -4.06 -7.44
CA VAL A 648 16.62 -5.49 -7.18
C VAL A 648 16.64 -5.73 -5.68
N ALA A 649 16.03 -6.83 -5.24
CA ALA A 649 16.05 -7.27 -3.84
C ALA A 649 17.48 -7.26 -3.26
N GLY A 650 17.64 -6.62 -2.10
CA GLY A 650 18.93 -6.48 -1.40
C GLY A 650 19.80 -5.31 -1.87
N LEU A 651 19.52 -4.71 -3.03
CA LEU A 651 20.23 -3.53 -3.51
C LEU A 651 19.57 -2.24 -2.99
N THR A 652 20.37 -1.18 -3.00
CA THR A 652 19.96 0.18 -2.62
C THR A 652 20.53 1.16 -3.63
N VAL A 653 20.08 2.41 -3.59
CA VAL A 653 20.64 3.50 -4.43
C VAL A 653 22.16 3.57 -4.32
N SER A 654 22.73 3.43 -3.12
CA SER A 654 24.19 3.45 -2.95
C SER A 654 24.87 2.24 -3.60
N ARG A 655 24.33 1.04 -3.38
CA ARG A 655 24.93 -0.21 -3.88
C ARG A 655 24.88 -0.28 -5.40
N SER A 656 23.78 0.16 -6.02
CA SER A 656 23.66 0.16 -7.48
C SER A 656 24.63 1.17 -8.11
N LYS A 657 24.89 2.33 -7.51
CA LYS A 657 25.98 3.23 -7.97
C LYS A 657 27.34 2.54 -7.91
N SER A 658 27.66 1.86 -6.80
CA SER A 658 28.92 1.12 -6.68
C SER A 658 29.06 -0.01 -7.70
N ILE A 659 27.96 -0.68 -8.08
CA ILE A 659 27.96 -1.68 -9.16
C ILE A 659 28.32 -1.01 -10.50
N ILE A 660 27.69 0.11 -10.84
CA ILE A 660 27.95 0.83 -12.09
C ILE A 660 29.40 1.35 -12.12
N GLU A 661 29.88 1.94 -11.01
CA GLU A 661 31.28 2.38 -10.88
C GLU A 661 32.26 1.21 -11.07
N TRP A 662 31.97 0.06 -10.47
CA TRP A 662 32.80 -1.14 -10.63
C TRP A 662 32.79 -1.63 -12.08
N ARG A 663 31.61 -1.69 -12.73
CA ARG A 663 31.45 -2.09 -14.14
C ARG A 663 32.22 -1.17 -15.08
N SER A 664 32.13 0.14 -14.87
CA SER A 664 32.84 1.14 -15.68
C SER A 664 34.35 1.06 -15.51
N LYS A 665 34.85 0.69 -14.32
CA LYS A 665 36.29 0.61 -14.03
C LYS A 665 36.93 -0.73 -14.42
N ASN A 666 36.22 -1.85 -14.23
CA ASN A 666 36.78 -3.20 -14.37
C ASN A 666 36.27 -3.94 -15.61
N GLY A 667 35.40 -3.31 -16.41
CA GLY A 667 34.73 -3.96 -17.53
C GLY A 667 33.47 -4.75 -17.11
N PRO A 668 32.87 -5.51 -18.05
CA PRO A 668 31.65 -6.27 -17.77
C PRO A 668 31.89 -7.36 -16.72
N PHE A 669 30.86 -7.62 -15.92
CA PHE A 669 30.81 -8.77 -15.02
C PHE A 669 30.75 -10.07 -15.84
N ARG A 670 31.53 -11.06 -15.40
CA ARG A 670 31.62 -12.39 -16.02
C ARG A 670 31.10 -13.50 -15.11
N SER A 671 31.08 -13.26 -13.80
CA SER A 671 30.44 -14.15 -12.85
C SER A 671 29.80 -13.40 -11.68
N ARG A 672 28.73 -13.97 -11.11
CA ARG A 672 28.04 -13.38 -9.95
C ARG A 672 29.00 -13.18 -8.78
N GLN A 673 29.98 -14.08 -8.60
CA GLN A 673 30.96 -14.00 -7.54
C GLN A 673 31.75 -12.67 -7.52
N GLN A 674 31.90 -12.01 -8.68
CA GLN A 674 32.56 -10.70 -8.77
C GLN A 674 31.78 -9.59 -8.05
N LEU A 675 30.48 -9.77 -7.77
CA LEU A 675 29.69 -8.84 -6.95
C LEU A 675 30.30 -8.64 -5.55
N LEU A 676 30.93 -9.67 -4.97
CA LEU A 676 31.60 -9.56 -3.67
C LEU A 676 32.86 -8.68 -3.72
N LYS A 677 33.38 -8.36 -4.92
CA LYS A 677 34.47 -7.41 -5.12
C LYS A 677 33.98 -5.96 -5.18
N VAL A 678 32.67 -5.74 -5.28
CA VAL A 678 32.07 -4.41 -5.32
C VAL A 678 32.03 -3.84 -3.90
N LYS A 679 32.57 -2.62 -3.73
CA LYS A 679 32.49 -1.89 -2.45
C LYS A 679 31.04 -1.80 -2.01
N SER A 680 30.75 -2.08 -0.74
CA SER A 680 29.40 -2.11 -0.12
C SER A 680 28.51 -3.34 -0.35
N ILE A 681 28.97 -4.33 -1.14
CA ILE A 681 28.29 -5.62 -1.29
C ILE A 681 28.98 -6.65 -0.39
N GLY A 682 28.36 -6.95 0.75
CA GLY A 682 28.77 -8.05 1.63
C GLY A 682 27.98 -9.33 1.39
N ASN A 683 28.33 -10.40 2.12
CA ASN A 683 27.71 -11.73 1.98
C ASN A 683 26.17 -11.69 2.05
N LYS A 684 25.59 -10.93 2.99
CA LYS A 684 24.13 -10.84 3.11
C LYS A 684 23.49 -10.16 1.90
N THR A 685 24.07 -9.06 1.43
CA THR A 685 23.59 -8.38 0.22
C THR A 685 23.68 -9.29 -0.99
N PHE A 686 24.81 -9.99 -1.15
CA PHE A 686 25.02 -10.96 -2.20
C PHE A 686 23.97 -12.08 -2.17
N GLU A 687 23.71 -12.68 -1.00
CA GLU A 687 22.63 -13.67 -0.81
C GLU A 687 21.28 -13.11 -1.30
N GLN A 688 20.93 -11.88 -0.92
CA GLN A 688 19.63 -11.32 -1.29
C GLN A 688 19.48 -11.00 -2.79
N CYS A 689 20.56 -10.60 -3.47
CA CYS A 689 20.47 -10.10 -4.85
C CYS A 689 20.93 -11.09 -5.93
N ALA A 690 21.83 -12.03 -5.62
CA ALA A 690 22.56 -12.79 -6.63
C ALA A 690 21.64 -13.60 -7.55
N GLY A 691 20.59 -14.21 -7.01
CA GLY A 691 19.63 -14.98 -7.79
C GLY A 691 18.70 -14.15 -8.70
N PHE A 692 18.71 -12.82 -8.57
CA PHE A 692 17.91 -11.90 -9.40
C PHE A 692 18.77 -11.17 -10.44
N ILE A 693 20.09 -11.29 -10.33
CA ILE A 693 21.06 -10.72 -11.25
C ILE A 693 21.43 -11.79 -12.28
N ARG A 694 21.28 -11.51 -13.56
CA ARG A 694 21.74 -12.35 -14.66
C ARG A 694 23.05 -11.81 -15.23
N ILE A 695 23.86 -12.70 -15.76
CA ILE A 695 25.02 -12.37 -16.58
C ILE A 695 24.85 -13.14 -17.89
N LEU A 696 24.56 -12.41 -18.95
CA LEU A 696 24.33 -13.00 -20.27
C LEU A 696 25.67 -13.12 -21.02
N PRO A 697 25.95 -14.23 -21.72
CA PRO A 697 27.17 -14.38 -22.51
C PRO A 697 27.38 -13.22 -23.49
N GLU A 698 26.31 -12.79 -24.15
CA GLU A 698 26.30 -11.76 -25.18
C GLU A 698 26.80 -10.41 -24.64
N THR A 699 26.48 -10.10 -23.38
CA THR A 699 26.82 -8.81 -22.76
C THR A 699 28.13 -8.89 -21.98
N ALA A 700 28.48 -10.07 -21.47
CA ALA A 700 29.74 -10.34 -20.78
C ALA A 700 30.95 -10.43 -21.72
N MET A 701 30.76 -10.80 -22.99
CA MET A 701 31.83 -11.04 -23.98
C MET A 701 32.00 -9.92 -25.03
N THR A 702 31.40 -8.75 -24.84
CA THR A 702 31.44 -7.62 -25.80
C THR A 702 32.83 -7.00 -26.03
N SER A 703 33.85 -7.34 -25.24
CA SER A 703 35.21 -6.79 -25.31
C SER A 703 36.26 -7.80 -25.80
N GLU A 704 35.96 -8.56 -26.86
CA GLU A 704 36.85 -9.56 -27.45
C GLU A 704 37.67 -8.99 -28.62
N THR A 705 38.75 -8.25 -28.33
CA THR A 705 39.77 -7.88 -29.33
C THR A 705 41.22 -8.16 -28.90
N SER A 706 41.47 -8.89 -27.80
CA SER A 706 42.85 -9.15 -27.32
C SER A 706 43.12 -10.62 -26.97
N GLU A 707 44.37 -11.06 -27.20
CA GLU A 707 44.85 -12.45 -27.11
C GLU A 707 44.88 -13.07 -25.70
N GLU A 708 44.54 -12.31 -24.65
CA GLU A 708 44.31 -12.85 -23.28
C GLU A 708 43.04 -13.74 -23.17
N SER A 709 42.31 -13.86 -24.28
CA SER A 709 40.98 -14.44 -24.46
C SER A 709 40.88 -15.96 -24.22
N LYS A 710 41.94 -16.75 -24.41
CA LYS A 710 41.87 -18.24 -24.22
C LYS A 710 41.89 -18.69 -22.75
N LYS A 711 42.45 -17.91 -21.82
CA LYS A 711 42.33 -18.18 -20.37
C LYS A 711 40.95 -17.78 -19.82
N SER A 712 40.24 -16.90 -20.52
CA SER A 712 39.09 -16.15 -19.98
C SER A 712 37.72 -16.80 -20.19
N LYS A 713 37.61 -17.82 -21.07
CA LYS A 713 36.39 -18.65 -21.21
C LYS A 713 36.06 -19.45 -19.93
N ASN A 714 37.07 -19.79 -19.12
CA ASN A 714 36.89 -20.57 -17.90
C ASN A 714 36.27 -19.79 -16.72
N ASP A 715 36.18 -18.46 -16.80
CA ASP A 715 35.63 -17.63 -15.71
C ASP A 715 34.12 -17.39 -15.83
N PHE A 716 33.51 -17.78 -16.96
CA PHE A 716 32.07 -17.67 -17.17
C PHE A 716 31.36 -18.92 -16.61
N ASN A 717 30.31 -18.71 -15.82
CA ASN A 717 29.47 -19.78 -15.33
C ASN A 717 28.11 -19.74 -16.03
N PRO A 718 27.76 -20.72 -16.88
CA PRO A 718 26.48 -20.75 -17.58
C PRO A 718 25.24 -20.75 -16.67
N LEU A 719 25.37 -21.09 -15.38
CA LEU A 719 24.26 -21.00 -14.43
C LEU A 719 23.92 -19.54 -14.07
N ASP A 720 24.84 -18.58 -14.26
CA ASP A 720 24.63 -17.16 -13.94
C ASP A 720 23.60 -16.48 -14.87
N GLN A 721 23.24 -17.11 -15.99
CA GLN A 721 22.15 -16.65 -16.87
C GLN A 721 20.75 -17.08 -16.37
N THR A 722 20.70 -18.05 -15.45
CA THR A 722 19.45 -18.66 -14.95
C THR A 722 18.99 -18.04 -13.63
N TRP A 723 17.80 -18.40 -13.14
CA TRP A 723 17.36 -18.01 -11.79
C TRP A 723 17.88 -18.91 -10.67
N ILE A 724 18.80 -19.84 -10.95
CA ILE A 724 19.37 -20.70 -9.92
C ILE A 724 20.22 -19.82 -9.02
N HIS A 725 19.96 -19.85 -7.71
CA HIS A 725 20.78 -19.13 -6.75
C HIS A 725 22.17 -19.78 -6.62
N PRO A 726 23.27 -19.01 -6.44
CA PRO A 726 24.61 -19.57 -6.25
C PRO A 726 24.73 -20.63 -5.15
N GLU A 727 23.90 -20.56 -4.11
CA GLU A 727 23.84 -21.57 -3.04
C GLU A 727 23.48 -22.98 -3.55
N SER A 728 22.77 -23.06 -4.70
CA SER A 728 22.29 -24.31 -5.29
C SER A 728 23.12 -24.79 -6.48
N TYR A 729 24.24 -24.13 -6.81
CA TYR A 729 25.07 -24.49 -7.97
C TYR A 729 25.64 -25.91 -7.88
N ALA A 730 26.04 -26.34 -6.68
CA ALA A 730 26.55 -27.70 -6.49
C ALA A 730 25.50 -28.76 -6.84
N ILE A 731 24.23 -28.52 -6.48
CA ILE A 731 23.11 -29.43 -6.75
C ILE A 731 22.75 -29.39 -8.24
N ALA A 732 22.61 -28.19 -8.82
CA ALA A 732 22.32 -28.03 -10.25
C ALA A 732 23.37 -28.73 -11.13
N ASN A 733 24.66 -28.59 -10.80
CA ASN A 733 25.75 -29.27 -11.50
C ASN A 733 25.65 -30.80 -11.42
N LYS A 734 25.30 -31.35 -10.24
CA LYS A 734 25.09 -32.79 -10.08
C LYS A 734 23.92 -33.29 -10.92
N PHE A 735 22.82 -32.53 -10.95
CA PHE A 735 21.63 -32.89 -11.73
C PHE A 735 21.88 -32.82 -13.24
N VAL A 736 22.54 -31.77 -13.74
CA VAL A 736 22.91 -31.65 -15.17
C VAL A 736 23.81 -32.82 -15.61
N LYS A 737 24.78 -33.21 -14.78
CA LYS A 737 25.62 -34.40 -15.03
C LYS A 737 24.81 -35.69 -15.05
N TYR A 738 23.85 -35.86 -14.15
CA TYR A 738 22.95 -37.01 -14.12
C TYR A 738 22.11 -37.09 -15.41
N CYS A 739 21.65 -35.96 -15.94
CA CYS A 739 20.93 -35.87 -17.20
C CYS A 739 21.82 -36.03 -18.46
N GLN A 740 23.12 -36.24 -18.29
CA GLN A 740 24.09 -36.37 -19.39
C GLN A 740 24.05 -35.15 -20.36
N CYS A 741 23.93 -33.96 -19.78
CA CYS A 741 23.95 -32.69 -20.50
C CYS A 741 25.25 -31.91 -20.22
N GLN A 742 25.63 -31.02 -21.13
CA GLN A 742 26.68 -30.01 -20.88
C GLN A 742 26.03 -28.67 -20.52
N LEU A 743 26.68 -27.89 -19.65
CA LEU A 743 26.15 -26.59 -19.22
C LEU A 743 26.14 -25.54 -20.34
N ASP A 744 27.05 -25.65 -21.31
CA ASP A 744 27.14 -24.72 -22.43
C ASP A 744 25.90 -24.84 -23.35
N ASP A 745 25.16 -25.94 -23.27
CA ASP A 745 23.94 -26.18 -24.04
C ASP A 745 22.66 -25.62 -23.37
N ILE A 746 22.78 -24.92 -22.23
CA ILE A 746 21.61 -24.34 -21.52
C ILE A 746 20.79 -23.47 -22.46
N GLY A 747 19.46 -23.63 -22.38
CA GLY A 747 18.49 -22.89 -23.20
C GLY A 747 18.27 -23.45 -24.60
N THR A 748 19.05 -24.46 -25.03
CA THR A 748 18.79 -25.15 -26.30
C THR A 748 17.62 -26.14 -26.19
N PRO A 749 16.84 -26.37 -27.27
CA PRO A 749 15.72 -27.30 -27.24
C PRO A 749 16.12 -28.72 -26.80
N ALA A 750 17.26 -29.22 -27.28
CA ALA A 750 17.76 -30.56 -26.93
C ALA A 750 18.13 -30.68 -25.45
N PHE A 751 18.76 -29.65 -24.86
CA PHE A 751 19.05 -29.60 -23.43
C PHE A 751 17.75 -29.60 -22.61
N ILE A 752 16.80 -28.74 -22.98
CA ILE A 752 15.52 -28.60 -22.28
C ILE A 752 14.73 -29.92 -22.33
N GLU A 753 14.69 -30.59 -23.47
CA GLU A 753 14.01 -31.88 -23.63
C GLU A 753 14.60 -32.96 -22.71
N LYS A 754 15.94 -33.07 -22.64
CA LYS A 754 16.62 -34.00 -21.74
C LYS A 754 16.34 -33.70 -20.26
N ILE A 755 16.42 -32.43 -19.86
CA ILE A 755 16.09 -32.04 -18.49
C ILE A 755 14.64 -32.41 -18.15
N ASN A 756 13.68 -32.11 -19.04
CA ASN A 756 12.27 -32.46 -18.86
C ASN A 756 12.05 -33.98 -18.81
N PHE A 757 12.79 -34.77 -19.60
CA PHE A 757 12.73 -36.22 -19.57
C PHE A 757 13.05 -36.77 -18.18
N HIS A 758 14.15 -36.32 -17.57
CA HIS A 758 14.54 -36.74 -16.22
C HIS A 758 13.67 -36.12 -15.12
N ALA A 759 13.10 -34.93 -15.34
CA ALA A 759 12.19 -34.30 -14.39
C ALA A 759 10.90 -35.11 -14.15
N ARG A 760 10.51 -36.00 -15.09
CA ARG A 760 9.34 -36.89 -14.93
C ARG A 760 9.45 -37.85 -13.74
N THR A 761 10.65 -38.07 -13.20
CA THR A 761 10.86 -38.84 -11.95
C THR A 761 10.15 -38.20 -10.75
N GLY A 762 9.79 -36.91 -10.83
CA GLY A 762 9.12 -36.17 -9.78
C GLY A 762 10.11 -35.43 -8.88
N TYR A 763 9.75 -34.20 -8.49
CA TYR A 763 10.64 -33.31 -7.75
C TYR A 763 11.02 -33.85 -6.38
N GLY A 764 10.09 -34.49 -5.65
CA GLY A 764 10.38 -35.10 -4.34
C GLY A 764 11.43 -36.23 -4.41
N ASN A 765 11.34 -37.09 -5.42
CA ASN A 765 12.30 -38.18 -5.62
C ASN A 765 13.69 -37.65 -5.98
N LEU A 766 13.75 -36.69 -6.91
CA LEU A 766 15.00 -36.03 -7.28
C LEU A 766 15.59 -35.28 -6.08
N ALA A 767 14.77 -34.59 -5.29
CA ALA A 767 15.22 -33.87 -4.10
C ALA A 767 15.87 -34.82 -3.09
N ALA A 768 15.26 -35.97 -2.81
CA ALA A 768 15.85 -36.99 -1.95
C ALA A 768 17.17 -37.53 -2.50
N GLN A 769 17.25 -37.81 -3.81
CA GLN A 769 18.45 -38.32 -4.47
C GLN A 769 19.63 -37.34 -4.40
N PHE A 770 19.37 -36.04 -4.55
CA PHE A 770 20.42 -35.01 -4.59
C PHE A 770 20.65 -34.30 -3.24
N GLY A 771 19.90 -34.66 -2.20
CA GLY A 771 20.06 -34.09 -0.85
C GLY A 771 19.60 -32.64 -0.74
N THR A 772 18.44 -32.32 -1.31
CA THR A 772 17.80 -31.00 -1.26
C THR A 772 16.31 -31.11 -0.92
N ASP A 773 15.59 -30.00 -0.82
CA ASP A 773 14.13 -30.00 -0.74
C ASP A 773 13.46 -29.96 -2.13
N GLU A 774 12.19 -30.40 -2.16
CA GLU A 774 11.36 -30.48 -3.37
C GLU A 774 11.22 -29.13 -4.09
N THR A 775 11.03 -28.04 -3.36
CA THR A 775 10.80 -26.71 -3.95
C THR A 775 12.07 -26.13 -4.57
N THR A 776 13.24 -26.39 -3.97
CA THR A 776 14.53 -26.03 -4.55
C THR A 776 14.81 -26.85 -5.81
N MET A 777 14.51 -28.16 -5.79
CA MET A 777 14.66 -28.99 -6.99
C MET A 777 13.73 -28.53 -8.12
N GLU A 778 12.46 -28.25 -7.82
CA GLU A 778 11.52 -27.67 -8.78
C GLU A 778 12.06 -26.36 -9.37
N THR A 779 12.64 -25.48 -8.54
CA THR A 779 13.23 -24.22 -8.98
C THR A 779 14.42 -24.43 -9.91
N ILE A 780 15.31 -25.38 -9.60
CA ILE A 780 16.45 -25.75 -10.45
C ILE A 780 15.96 -26.27 -11.80
N VAL A 781 15.04 -27.23 -11.81
CA VAL A 781 14.49 -27.80 -13.04
C VAL A 781 13.85 -26.71 -13.90
N LYS A 782 12.95 -25.90 -13.32
CA LYS A 782 12.29 -24.81 -14.02
C LYS A 782 13.29 -23.84 -14.65
N ALA A 783 14.32 -23.44 -13.90
CA ALA A 783 15.34 -22.53 -14.39
C ALA A 783 16.22 -23.13 -15.51
N LEU A 784 16.51 -24.43 -15.46
CA LEU A 784 17.23 -25.15 -16.53
C LEU A 784 16.38 -25.38 -17.78
N THR A 785 15.05 -25.42 -17.64
CA THR A 785 14.13 -25.62 -18.77
C THR A 785 13.71 -24.33 -19.47
N MET A 786 14.18 -23.17 -19.00
CA MET A 786 13.92 -21.89 -19.65
C MET A 786 14.63 -21.83 -21.00
N GLN A 787 13.92 -21.33 -22.01
CA GLN A 787 14.54 -21.03 -23.30
C GLN A 787 15.55 -19.90 -23.16
N LYS A 788 16.54 -19.89 -24.06
CA LYS A 788 17.47 -18.77 -24.16
C LYS A 788 16.69 -17.46 -24.36
N ASP A 789 17.02 -16.44 -23.57
CA ASP A 789 16.37 -15.13 -23.55
C ASP A 789 14.87 -15.14 -23.19
N GLU A 790 14.36 -16.21 -22.57
CA GLU A 790 12.96 -16.28 -22.13
C GLU A 790 12.67 -15.21 -21.06
N ASP A 791 11.80 -14.26 -21.40
CA ASP A 791 11.24 -13.28 -20.48
C ASP A 791 9.87 -13.77 -20.00
N ILE A 792 9.65 -13.76 -18.68
CA ILE A 792 8.38 -14.21 -18.09
C ILE A 792 7.19 -13.40 -18.58
N ARG A 793 7.42 -12.15 -19.02
CA ARG A 793 6.39 -11.25 -19.53
C ARG A 793 5.92 -11.67 -20.92
N SER A 794 6.74 -12.34 -21.73
CA SER A 794 6.40 -12.74 -23.09
C SER A 794 5.22 -13.70 -23.20
N LYS A 795 4.81 -14.33 -22.09
CA LYS A 795 3.61 -15.19 -21.99
C LYS A 795 2.30 -14.39 -21.95
N LEU A 796 2.36 -13.07 -21.74
CA LEU A 796 1.19 -12.19 -21.70
C LEU A 796 0.86 -11.63 -23.09
N ASN A 797 -0.31 -11.01 -23.23
CA ASN A 797 -0.78 -10.45 -24.49
C ASN A 797 0.14 -9.33 -24.99
N GLN A 798 0.61 -9.46 -26.22
CA GLN A 798 1.37 -8.40 -26.91
C GLN A 798 0.52 -7.12 -27.07
N PRO A 799 1.16 -5.94 -27.13
CA PRO A 799 0.45 -4.68 -27.37
C PRO A 799 -0.46 -4.75 -28.60
N LEU A 800 -1.67 -4.18 -28.49
CA LEU A 800 -2.60 -4.11 -29.60
C LEU A 800 -2.13 -3.03 -30.59
N PHE A 801 -1.67 -3.47 -31.76
CA PHE A 801 -1.39 -2.58 -32.88
C PHE A 801 -2.68 -2.29 -33.66
N ARG A 802 -2.88 -1.02 -34.02
CA ARG A 802 -4.06 -0.54 -34.72
C ARG A 802 -3.69 0.09 -36.07
N ASN A 803 -4.66 0.08 -36.97
CA ASN A 803 -4.60 0.74 -38.28
C ASN A 803 -5.84 1.59 -38.60
N SER A 804 -6.87 1.58 -37.74
CA SER A 804 -8.13 2.33 -37.92
C SER A 804 -8.77 2.71 -36.58
N VAL A 805 -9.64 3.73 -36.57
CA VAL A 805 -10.35 4.18 -35.36
C VAL A 805 -11.86 4.31 -35.58
N ARG A 806 -12.65 4.07 -34.52
CA ARG A 806 -14.12 4.26 -34.51
C ARG A 806 -14.52 5.41 -33.58
N ARG A 807 -15.68 6.02 -33.77
CA ARG A 807 -16.18 7.08 -32.87
C ARG A 807 -17.27 6.54 -31.95
N ILE A 808 -17.50 7.22 -30.82
CA ILE A 808 -18.55 6.84 -29.87
C ILE A 808 -19.95 6.97 -30.49
N GLU A 809 -20.13 7.93 -31.40
CA GLU A 809 -21.38 8.14 -32.12
C GLU A 809 -21.70 7.00 -33.10
N ASP A 810 -20.68 6.23 -33.51
CA ASP A 810 -20.83 5.08 -34.39
C ASP A 810 -21.17 3.79 -33.61
N LEU A 811 -21.26 3.87 -32.27
CA LEU A 811 -21.56 2.72 -31.42
C LEU A 811 -23.06 2.52 -31.25
N VAL A 812 -23.49 1.27 -31.42
CA VAL A 812 -24.85 0.83 -31.13
C VAL A 812 -24.81 -0.15 -29.96
N VAL A 813 -25.82 -0.11 -29.09
CA VAL A 813 -25.97 -1.13 -28.05
C VAL A 813 -26.05 -2.49 -28.71
N GLY A 814 -25.21 -3.42 -28.28
CA GLY A 814 -25.06 -4.75 -28.86
C GLY A 814 -23.80 -4.94 -29.70
N THR A 815 -23.12 -3.88 -30.13
CA THR A 815 -21.85 -3.98 -30.87
C THR A 815 -20.79 -4.69 -30.05
N ILE A 816 -20.05 -5.61 -30.69
CA ILE A 816 -18.90 -6.29 -30.10
C ILE A 816 -17.62 -5.60 -30.58
N LEU A 817 -16.73 -5.31 -29.65
CA LEU A 817 -15.45 -4.65 -29.89
C LEU A 817 -14.33 -5.43 -29.22
N SER A 818 -13.13 -5.40 -29.80
CA SER A 818 -11.91 -5.82 -29.13
C SER A 818 -11.29 -4.60 -28.44
N GLY A 819 -10.88 -4.76 -27.19
CA GLY A 819 -10.28 -3.69 -26.41
C GLY A 819 -9.18 -4.20 -25.49
N VAL A 820 -8.52 -3.26 -24.81
CA VAL A 820 -7.47 -3.54 -23.83
C VAL A 820 -7.88 -2.96 -22.48
N VAL A 821 -7.75 -3.77 -21.43
CA VAL A 821 -7.98 -3.34 -20.05
C VAL A 821 -6.92 -2.32 -19.65
N ARG A 822 -7.33 -1.11 -19.29
CA ARG A 822 -6.45 -0.01 -18.88
C ARG A 822 -6.33 0.12 -17.37
N ASN A 823 -7.41 -0.17 -16.65
CA ASN A 823 -7.43 -0.08 -15.20
C ASN A 823 -8.41 -1.08 -14.59
N VAL A 824 -8.12 -1.59 -13.41
CA VAL A 824 -8.97 -2.52 -12.67
C VAL A 824 -9.28 -1.93 -11.30
N THR A 825 -10.54 -2.05 -10.87
CA THR A 825 -11.05 -1.52 -9.62
C THR A 825 -11.95 -2.54 -8.93
N HIS A 826 -12.27 -2.32 -7.65
CA HIS A 826 -13.19 -3.15 -6.86
C HIS A 826 -14.60 -3.32 -7.46
N PHE A 827 -15.03 -2.43 -8.36
CA PHE A 827 -16.36 -2.45 -8.95
C PHE A 827 -16.36 -2.77 -10.44
N GLY A 828 -15.19 -2.99 -11.05
CA GLY A 828 -15.11 -3.29 -12.47
C GLY A 828 -13.76 -2.97 -13.11
N ALA A 829 -13.68 -3.20 -14.41
CA ALA A 829 -12.50 -2.93 -15.23
C ALA A 829 -12.82 -1.89 -16.32
N PHE A 830 -11.89 -0.97 -16.55
CA PHE A 830 -11.96 0.03 -17.60
C PHE A 830 -11.23 -0.47 -18.85
N VAL A 831 -11.91 -0.43 -19.99
CA VAL A 831 -11.43 -0.98 -21.26
C VAL A 831 -11.42 0.09 -22.34
N ASP A 832 -10.27 0.24 -22.98
CA ASP A 832 -10.12 1.02 -24.20
C ASP A 832 -10.42 0.13 -25.42
N ALA A 833 -11.59 0.35 -26.02
CA ALA A 833 -12.06 -0.33 -27.22
C ALA A 833 -11.83 0.48 -28.52
N GLY A 834 -11.00 1.53 -28.48
CA GLY A 834 -10.66 2.34 -29.66
C GLY A 834 -11.75 3.28 -30.12
N VAL A 835 -12.54 3.78 -29.16
CA VAL A 835 -13.69 4.68 -29.37
C VAL A 835 -13.48 6.06 -28.75
N GLY A 836 -12.24 6.37 -28.35
CA GLY A 836 -11.83 7.65 -27.75
C GLY A 836 -12.10 7.82 -26.26
N ARG A 837 -12.87 6.92 -25.64
CA ARG A 837 -13.10 6.87 -24.19
C ARG A 837 -13.05 5.42 -23.70
N GLU A 838 -12.59 5.23 -22.48
CA GLU A 838 -12.67 3.95 -21.79
C GLU A 838 -14.12 3.65 -21.41
N GLY A 839 -14.55 2.40 -21.60
CA GLY A 839 -15.82 1.92 -21.08
C GLY A 839 -15.64 1.02 -19.87
N LEU A 840 -16.63 0.99 -19.00
CA LEU A 840 -16.61 0.21 -17.76
C LEU A 840 -17.29 -1.15 -17.96
N ILE A 841 -16.57 -2.24 -17.70
CA ILE A 841 -17.17 -3.54 -17.41
C ILE A 841 -17.41 -3.60 -15.91
N HIS A 842 -18.66 -3.50 -15.47
CA HIS A 842 -19.00 -3.65 -14.05
C HIS A 842 -18.67 -5.08 -13.58
N VAL A 843 -18.31 -5.26 -12.30
CA VAL A 843 -17.91 -6.56 -11.73
C VAL A 843 -18.93 -7.67 -11.97
N SER A 844 -20.22 -7.36 -11.95
CA SER A 844 -21.30 -8.32 -12.23
C SER A 844 -21.34 -8.81 -13.69
N ARG A 845 -20.56 -8.19 -14.59
CA ARG A 845 -20.48 -8.48 -16.03
C ARG A 845 -19.06 -8.88 -16.47
N MET A 846 -18.12 -9.00 -15.54
CA MET A 846 -16.75 -9.40 -15.85
C MET A 846 -16.62 -10.90 -16.12
N LYS A 847 -17.48 -11.78 -15.56
CA LYS A 847 -17.46 -13.26 -15.70
C LYS A 847 -16.16 -13.98 -15.26
N LYS A 848 -14.99 -13.34 -15.40
CA LYS A 848 -13.65 -13.75 -14.99
C LYS A 848 -12.87 -12.52 -14.53
N ASP A 849 -11.82 -12.74 -13.75
CA ASP A 849 -10.93 -11.65 -13.33
C ASP A 849 -10.15 -11.11 -14.53
N LEU A 850 -9.99 -9.79 -14.56
CA LEU A 850 -9.27 -9.08 -15.61
C LEU A 850 -8.01 -8.43 -15.04
N HIS A 851 -6.99 -8.27 -15.88
CA HIS A 851 -5.73 -7.63 -15.55
C HIS A 851 -5.40 -6.52 -16.54
N ILE A 852 -4.64 -5.51 -16.11
CA ILE A 852 -4.15 -4.42 -16.96
C ILE A 852 -3.34 -5.00 -18.12
N GLY A 853 -3.57 -4.46 -19.32
CA GLY A 853 -2.95 -4.92 -20.55
C GLY A 853 -3.66 -6.13 -21.19
N GLN A 854 -4.65 -6.74 -20.52
CA GLN A 854 -5.39 -7.86 -21.09
C GLN A 854 -6.21 -7.43 -22.30
N ARG A 855 -6.08 -8.18 -23.40
CA ARG A 855 -6.98 -8.08 -24.54
C ARG A 855 -8.29 -8.79 -24.22
N VAL A 856 -9.40 -8.10 -24.45
CA VAL A 856 -10.74 -8.59 -24.17
C VAL A 856 -11.68 -8.30 -25.33
N GLU A 857 -12.71 -9.13 -25.48
CA GLU A 857 -13.86 -8.82 -26.31
C GLU A 857 -15.01 -8.32 -25.43
N VAL A 858 -15.58 -7.19 -25.80
CA VAL A 858 -16.62 -6.51 -25.02
C VAL A 858 -17.83 -6.24 -25.87
N LYS A 859 -19.01 -6.45 -25.29
CA LYS A 859 -20.29 -6.05 -25.88
C LYS A 859 -20.75 -4.73 -25.27
N VAL A 860 -21.13 -3.77 -26.11
CA VAL A 860 -21.75 -2.51 -25.66
C VAL A 860 -23.12 -2.80 -25.07
N VAL A 861 -23.36 -2.41 -23.83
CA VAL A 861 -24.67 -2.59 -23.14
C VAL A 861 -25.37 -1.26 -22.87
N GLY A 862 -24.61 -0.17 -22.75
CA GLY A 862 -25.19 1.16 -22.53
C GLY A 862 -24.24 2.26 -22.98
N ILE A 863 -24.80 3.34 -23.50
CA ILE A 863 -24.08 4.53 -23.95
C ILE A 863 -24.77 5.75 -23.36
N GLU A 864 -24.06 6.55 -22.58
CA GLU A 864 -24.52 7.84 -22.07
C GLU A 864 -23.73 8.97 -22.73
N LEU A 865 -24.21 9.46 -23.88
CA LEU A 865 -23.49 10.48 -24.66
C LEU A 865 -23.26 11.79 -23.90
N ALA A 866 -24.25 12.23 -23.10
CA ALA A 866 -24.15 13.46 -22.31
C ALA A 866 -23.03 13.42 -21.27
N ARG A 867 -22.73 12.23 -20.74
CA ARG A 867 -21.66 12.01 -19.74
C ARG A 867 -20.42 11.36 -20.35
N GLN A 868 -20.42 11.08 -21.66
CA GLN A 868 -19.35 10.39 -22.39
C GLN A 868 -18.98 9.03 -21.75
N ARG A 869 -19.98 8.27 -21.28
CA ARG A 869 -19.78 6.96 -20.62
C ARG A 869 -20.25 5.82 -21.50
N ILE A 870 -19.48 4.73 -21.45
CA ILE A 870 -19.79 3.49 -22.15
C ILE A 870 -19.81 2.36 -21.11
N SER A 871 -20.86 1.56 -21.12
CA SER A 871 -20.98 0.36 -20.28
C SER A 871 -20.80 -0.88 -21.15
N PHE A 872 -19.88 -1.74 -20.73
CA PHE A 872 -19.54 -2.98 -21.40
C PHE A 872 -19.99 -4.22 -20.61
N GLU A 873 -20.08 -5.33 -21.33
CA GLU A 873 -20.18 -6.70 -20.80
C GLU A 873 -19.06 -7.54 -21.40
N LEU A 874 -18.40 -8.36 -20.59
CA LEU A 874 -17.34 -9.24 -21.10
C LEU A 874 -17.94 -10.38 -21.91
N LYS A 875 -17.42 -10.57 -23.13
CA LYS A 875 -17.68 -11.76 -23.95
C LYS A 875 -16.67 -12.85 -23.60
N ASP A 876 -17.15 -14.09 -23.67
CA ASP A 876 -16.44 -15.26 -23.13
C ASP A 876 -15.08 -15.48 -23.80
#